data_AF-A0A7R7HVF3-F1
#
_entry.id   AF-A0A7R7HVF3-F1
#
_cell.length_a   1.000
_cell.length_b   1.000
_cell.length_c   1.000
_cell.angle_alpha   90.00
_cell.angle_beta   90.00
_cell.angle_gamma   90.00
#
_symmetry.space_group_name_H-M   'P 1'
#
loop_
_entity.id
_entity.type
_entity.pdbx_description
1 polymer ?
#
loop_
_entity_poly.entity_id
_entity_poly.type
_entity_poly.pdbx_seq_one_letter_code
_entity_poly.pdbx_strand_id
1 'polypeptide(L)'
;MHRPTRPRLALAAAFSLVAAALPVAAATGNAQAAANPDCPWVGSPAPIGTRVQQVVARMSLDDEIAMVHGTGGSAYTGYVPGNAALCIPALKLQDGPTGVRMADTTQLPSATTLAATFDQHAARRYGSVIGAEDRTKGVDVDLGPTVNIVRDPRWGRSFESYSEDPYLTGQIGAGDIEGIQSQGVMAQVKHWAVYNQETNRNSANDDVQIDDRSVHEIYAAAFGTIVDEAKPSSAMCSYSMVNGSFACENAYLDQILKQDFGFDGFITSDWGGTHSTVGSANAGMDMQMPGGSYFGAALEQAVAAGQVARSRVDDMVRRILRQEFRFGLFDHPSADTPTAPASTDQHVATARRISEDGTVLLKNDGVLPLDDRKLGSIAVIGDGAGPDTMTAGGGSARVAGTGTVTPYQGIKARAGSGIDVRYAQGNLGSSGKLPTVDSRYLTPADGSGHGLTGAYYDNTTMSGDPVATRTDPQVSFTFGDANRPAGVPANDFSTKWTGTLTPPQTGSYTFGLTSDDGSRLLIDGKQVIDNWRDQAEHTETAQVTLTAGKPVSIEVDYYQAAGDAVVDLGWTLPDSDPLAQAVQVAKDSDVAVVYANDYESEGSDLKDIDLPGTQNAMIDAIADANPNTIVVLNTGSAVTMPWLSKVKGVFEAWYPGQDAGNAIAALLFGDTDPSGKLPVTFPTSLSQVPAATAAQWPGVGGKVSYSEGLRVGYRWYDSQDRTPAFPFGYGLSYTSFRMSGLHLSGHTLNAHDHVTATVSVTNTGHRSGSQVVQLYLADPKAAGEPSAQLKGFAKVSLRPGRTKRVSLRLTAADASVWSSDAHAWRLTPGTYTVHIGDSATHLPLSATFTVRP
;
A
#
# COMPACT_ATOMS: atom_id res chain seq x y z
N MET A 1 35.25 -62.87 8.14
CA MET A 1 35.82 -63.64 7.01
C MET A 1 35.41 -62.96 5.70
N HIS A 2 36.39 -62.79 4.81
CA HIS A 2 36.37 -62.37 3.41
C HIS A 2 35.74 -61.02 2.97
N ARG A 3 36.62 -60.03 2.78
CA ARG A 3 36.63 -59.08 1.64
C ARG A 3 37.31 -59.74 0.42
N PRO A 4 37.12 -59.23 -0.81
CA PRO A 4 38.08 -58.26 -1.40
C PRO A 4 37.42 -57.19 -2.34
N THR A 5 37.75 -55.90 -2.20
CA THR A 5 38.62 -55.03 -3.06
C THR A 5 37.96 -54.34 -4.29
N ARG A 6 38.14 -53.01 -4.38
CA ARG A 6 37.82 -52.11 -5.52
C ARG A 6 38.86 -52.25 -6.67
N PRO A 7 38.61 -51.67 -7.86
CA PRO A 7 39.29 -50.41 -8.20
C PRO A 7 38.43 -49.38 -9.01
N ARG A 8 39.11 -48.32 -9.45
CA ARG A 8 38.67 -46.97 -9.88
C ARG A 8 38.53 -46.78 -11.42
N LEU A 9 37.83 -45.70 -11.81
CA LEU A 9 37.94 -44.82 -13.01
C LEU A 9 37.67 -45.39 -14.44
N ALA A 10 36.78 -44.73 -15.22
CA ALA A 10 37.09 -43.97 -16.46
C ALA A 10 35.84 -43.56 -17.30
N LEU A 11 35.83 -42.27 -17.67
CA LEU A 11 35.30 -41.54 -18.84
C LEU A 11 34.52 -42.23 -20.01
N ALA A 12 33.48 -41.49 -20.45
CA ALA A 12 33.16 -41.03 -21.83
C ALA A 12 32.46 -41.92 -22.89
N ALA A 13 31.77 -41.19 -23.80
CA ALA A 13 31.13 -41.51 -25.08
C ALA A 13 29.70 -42.10 -25.02
N ALA A 14 28.64 -41.34 -25.35
CA ALA A 14 28.21 -40.87 -26.67
C ALA A 14 27.69 -42.01 -27.57
N PHE A 15 26.37 -42.06 -27.77
CA PHE A 15 25.75 -42.73 -28.92
C PHE A 15 24.73 -41.79 -29.55
N SER A 16 25.12 -41.28 -30.72
CA SER A 16 24.27 -40.62 -31.70
C SER A 16 23.37 -41.66 -32.36
N LEU A 17 22.08 -41.36 -32.47
CA LEU A 17 21.17 -42.03 -33.39
C LEU A 17 20.59 -40.98 -34.32
N VAL A 18 21.12 -40.99 -35.54
CA VAL A 18 20.70 -40.19 -36.69
C VAL A 18 19.41 -40.82 -37.23
N ALA A 19 18.29 -40.11 -37.15
CA ALA A 19 17.11 -40.37 -37.95
C ALA A 19 16.97 -39.24 -38.97
N ALA A 20 17.12 -39.58 -40.25
CA ALA A 20 16.92 -38.67 -41.36
C ALA A 20 15.43 -38.31 -41.47
N ALA A 21 15.09 -37.07 -41.15
CA ALA A 21 13.82 -36.46 -41.52
C ALA A 21 14.07 -35.47 -42.66
N LEU A 22 13.36 -35.69 -43.78
CA LEU A 22 13.31 -34.81 -44.93
C LEU A 22 12.89 -33.39 -44.52
N PRO A 23 13.40 -32.32 -45.16
CA PRO A 23 12.99 -30.97 -44.83
C PRO A 23 11.58 -30.74 -45.42
N VAL A 24 10.56 -30.82 -44.58
CA VAL A 24 9.31 -30.13 -44.87
C VAL A 24 9.59 -28.66 -44.58
N ALA A 25 9.79 -27.89 -45.65
CA ALA A 25 9.78 -26.44 -45.58
C ALA A 25 8.37 -26.02 -45.14
N ALA A 26 8.16 -25.89 -43.82
CA ALA A 26 7.06 -25.10 -43.31
C ALA A 26 7.38 -23.66 -43.70
N ALA A 27 6.76 -23.20 -44.78
CA ALA A 27 6.66 -21.79 -45.07
C ALA A 27 5.85 -21.16 -43.92
N THR A 28 6.53 -20.74 -42.86
CA THR A 28 6.01 -19.76 -41.92
C THR A 28 5.96 -18.46 -42.69
N GLY A 29 4.86 -18.24 -43.41
CA GLY A 29 4.51 -16.92 -43.88
C GLY A 29 4.37 -16.04 -42.64
N ASN A 30 5.41 -15.26 -42.34
CA ASN A 30 5.24 -14.01 -41.63
C ASN A 30 4.31 -13.17 -42.50
N ALA A 31 3.01 -13.27 -42.27
CA ALA A 31 2.09 -12.23 -42.67
C ALA A 31 2.47 -11.01 -41.84
N GLN A 32 3.43 -10.23 -42.33
CA GLN A 32 3.52 -8.81 -41.99
C GLN A 32 2.11 -8.27 -42.18
N ALA A 33 1.46 -7.86 -41.09
CA ALA A 33 0.20 -7.15 -41.18
C ALA A 33 0.41 -6.03 -42.19
N ALA A 34 -0.36 -6.05 -43.30
CA ALA A 34 -0.24 -5.04 -44.32
C ALA A 34 -0.47 -3.68 -43.64
N ALA A 35 0.48 -2.75 -43.82
CA ALA A 35 0.39 -1.41 -43.24
C ALA A 35 -0.99 -0.83 -43.56
N ASN A 36 -1.73 -0.37 -42.54
CA ASN A 36 -2.94 0.39 -42.74
C ASN A 36 -2.55 1.66 -43.53
N PRO A 37 -2.96 1.82 -44.80
CA PRO A 37 -2.52 2.95 -45.61
C PRO A 37 -2.92 4.30 -45.00
N ASP A 38 -3.98 4.32 -44.18
CA ASP A 38 -4.47 5.51 -43.49
C ASP A 38 -3.66 5.82 -42.22
N CYS A 39 -3.04 4.82 -41.60
CA CYS A 39 -2.24 4.92 -40.38
C CYS A 39 -0.88 4.20 -40.52
N PRO A 40 0.08 4.78 -41.26
CA PRO A 40 1.39 4.14 -41.55
C PRO A 40 2.29 3.90 -40.33
N TRP A 41 1.91 4.42 -39.15
CA TRP A 41 2.58 4.12 -37.88
C TRP A 41 2.11 2.81 -37.26
N VAL A 42 0.94 2.24 -37.61
CA VAL A 42 0.46 0.97 -37.02
C VAL A 42 1.16 -0.22 -37.70
N GLY A 43 1.69 -1.14 -36.89
CA GLY A 43 2.50 -2.29 -37.32
C GLY A 43 3.86 -1.92 -37.90
N SER A 44 4.26 -0.64 -37.81
CA SER A 44 5.48 -0.12 -38.42
C SER A 44 6.73 -0.47 -37.61
N PRO A 45 7.81 -0.95 -38.25
CA PRO A 45 9.09 -1.21 -37.57
C PRO A 45 9.92 0.07 -37.37
N ALA A 46 9.41 1.25 -37.74
CA ALA A 46 10.12 2.51 -37.55
C ALA A 46 10.36 2.80 -36.05
N PRO A 47 11.45 3.50 -35.70
CA PRO A 47 11.70 3.90 -34.31
C PRO A 47 10.50 4.65 -33.72
N ILE A 48 10.23 4.47 -32.42
CA ILE A 48 9.08 5.08 -31.72
C ILE A 48 9.00 6.59 -31.99
N GLY A 49 10.13 7.32 -31.90
CA GLY A 49 10.16 8.77 -32.17
C GLY A 49 9.68 9.14 -33.58
N THR A 50 9.97 8.31 -34.59
CA THR A 50 9.46 8.50 -35.96
C THR A 50 7.96 8.23 -36.05
N ARG A 51 7.47 7.17 -35.41
CA ARG A 51 6.03 6.85 -35.36
C ARG A 51 5.24 7.97 -34.69
N VAL A 52 5.72 8.46 -33.53
CA VAL A 52 5.16 9.63 -32.83
C VAL A 52 5.13 10.86 -33.73
N GLN A 53 6.22 11.17 -34.43
CA GLN A 53 6.26 12.32 -35.35
C GLN A 53 5.23 12.20 -36.49
N GLN A 54 4.98 10.99 -37.00
CA GLN A 54 4.00 10.75 -38.06
C GLN A 54 2.56 11.00 -37.57
N VAL A 55 2.24 10.62 -36.34
CA VAL A 55 0.93 10.87 -35.71
C VAL A 55 0.75 12.38 -35.50
N VAL A 56 1.67 13.03 -34.77
CA VAL A 56 1.57 14.47 -34.44
C VAL A 56 1.51 15.35 -35.69
N ALA A 57 2.23 14.99 -36.76
CA ALA A 57 2.17 15.75 -38.03
C ALA A 57 0.78 15.74 -38.70
N ARG A 58 -0.15 14.88 -38.27
CA ARG A 58 -1.52 14.78 -38.77
C ARG A 58 -2.56 15.29 -37.78
N MET A 59 -2.15 15.67 -36.57
CA MET A 59 -3.06 16.16 -35.54
C MET A 59 -3.41 17.63 -35.77
N SER A 60 -4.69 17.96 -35.60
CA SER A 60 -5.13 19.31 -35.32
C SER A 60 -4.84 19.68 -33.86
N LEU A 61 -4.98 20.97 -33.51
CA LEU A 61 -4.90 21.38 -32.11
C LEU A 61 -6.00 20.69 -31.27
N ASP A 62 -7.20 20.53 -31.82
CA ASP A 62 -8.31 19.86 -31.13
C ASP A 62 -7.98 18.39 -30.84
N ASP A 63 -7.34 17.69 -31.77
CA ASP A 63 -6.86 16.31 -31.56
C ASP A 63 -5.80 16.27 -30.43
N GLU A 64 -4.90 17.25 -30.39
CA GLU A 64 -3.86 17.36 -29.35
C GLU A 64 -4.48 17.63 -27.97
N ILE A 65 -5.42 18.57 -27.90
CA ILE A 65 -6.13 18.96 -26.67
C ILE A 65 -6.93 17.77 -26.12
N ALA A 66 -7.62 17.01 -26.97
CA ALA A 66 -8.41 15.85 -26.55
C ALA A 66 -7.57 14.73 -25.87
N MET A 67 -6.26 14.67 -26.13
CA MET A 67 -5.36 13.68 -25.53
C MET A 67 -4.78 14.10 -24.17
N VAL A 68 -4.77 15.40 -23.85
CA VAL A 68 -4.10 15.93 -22.64
C VAL A 68 -5.05 16.14 -21.47
N HIS A 69 -6.25 15.58 -21.54
CA HIS A 69 -7.17 15.55 -20.41
C HIS A 69 -8.07 14.31 -20.41
N GLY A 70 -8.48 13.87 -19.22
CA GLY A 70 -9.46 12.81 -19.07
C GLY A 70 -10.88 13.24 -19.43
N THR A 71 -11.79 12.27 -19.34
CA THR A 71 -13.24 12.45 -19.43
C THR A 71 -13.95 11.62 -18.36
N GLY A 72 -15.13 12.08 -17.92
CA GLY A 72 -15.93 11.35 -16.94
C GLY A 72 -16.82 10.27 -17.58
N GLY A 73 -17.37 9.38 -16.74
CA GLY A 73 -18.40 8.41 -17.15
C GLY A 73 -17.89 7.07 -17.70
N SER A 74 -16.62 6.74 -17.47
CA SER A 74 -16.04 5.44 -17.83
C SER A 74 -16.09 4.43 -16.67
N ALA A 75 -15.85 3.15 -16.96
CA ALA A 75 -15.71 2.10 -15.93
C ALA A 75 -14.34 2.13 -15.20
N TYR A 76 -13.39 2.93 -15.69
CA TYR A 76 -12.05 3.10 -15.15
C TYR A 76 -11.94 4.43 -14.37
N THR A 77 -11.01 4.53 -13.43
CA THR A 77 -10.73 5.74 -12.64
C THR A 77 -10.46 6.94 -13.55
N GLY A 78 -9.69 6.74 -14.63
CA GLY A 78 -9.41 7.73 -15.66
C GLY A 78 -9.58 7.18 -17.07
N TYR A 79 -10.06 8.02 -17.98
CA TYR A 79 -10.28 7.64 -19.39
C TYR A 79 -10.01 8.79 -20.34
N VAL A 80 -9.11 8.56 -21.29
CA VAL A 80 -8.86 9.47 -22.43
C VAL A 80 -9.40 8.79 -23.69
N PRO A 81 -10.39 9.39 -24.38
CA PRO A 81 -10.95 8.82 -25.59
C PRO A 81 -9.89 8.63 -26.69
N GLY A 82 -9.97 7.51 -27.40
CA GLY A 82 -9.14 7.28 -28.58
C GLY A 82 -9.57 8.12 -29.78
N ASN A 83 -8.68 8.22 -30.78
CA ASN A 83 -8.95 8.90 -32.04
C ASN A 83 -8.89 7.91 -33.20
N ALA A 84 -10.05 7.43 -33.65
CA ALA A 84 -10.15 6.43 -34.70
C ALA A 84 -9.58 6.89 -36.05
N ALA A 85 -9.66 8.19 -36.38
CA ALA A 85 -9.13 8.73 -37.63
C ALA A 85 -7.59 8.71 -37.66
N LEU A 86 -6.96 8.72 -36.49
CA LEU A 86 -5.51 8.64 -36.31
C LEU A 86 -5.07 7.28 -35.74
N CYS A 87 -5.98 6.30 -35.67
CA CYS A 87 -5.73 4.99 -35.07
C CYS A 87 -5.11 5.06 -33.66
N ILE A 88 -5.42 6.11 -32.89
CA ILE A 88 -4.97 6.27 -31.51
C ILE A 88 -5.96 5.50 -30.63
N PRO A 89 -5.51 4.50 -29.84
CA PRO A 89 -6.39 3.79 -28.93
C PRO A 89 -6.87 4.72 -27.81
N ALA A 90 -7.93 4.33 -27.10
CA ALA A 90 -8.24 4.98 -25.84
C ALA A 90 -7.19 4.61 -24.79
N LEU A 91 -6.98 5.49 -23.81
CA LEU A 91 -6.12 5.25 -22.66
C LEU A 91 -6.95 5.09 -21.39
N LYS A 92 -6.85 3.93 -20.74
CA LYS A 92 -7.62 3.54 -19.55
C LYS A 92 -6.70 3.48 -18.33
N LEU A 93 -6.96 4.33 -17.34
CA LEU A 93 -6.16 4.43 -16.11
C LEU A 93 -6.96 3.91 -14.92
N GLN A 94 -6.34 3.09 -14.08
CA GLN A 94 -7.01 2.49 -12.92
C GLN A 94 -6.17 2.56 -11.66
N ASP A 95 -6.83 2.77 -10.52
CA ASP A 95 -6.16 2.68 -9.23
C ASP A 95 -5.59 1.29 -8.95
N GLY A 96 -4.32 1.33 -8.56
CA GLY A 96 -3.78 0.63 -7.41
C GLY A 96 -3.39 1.62 -6.29
N PRO A 97 -2.51 1.25 -5.33
CA PRO A 97 -1.31 0.46 -5.59
C PRO A 97 -1.25 -0.91 -4.89
N THR A 98 -2.30 -1.33 -4.18
CA THR A 98 -2.31 -2.63 -3.46
C THR A 98 -3.16 -3.71 -4.12
N GLY A 99 -3.11 -3.72 -5.46
CA GLY A 99 -3.99 -4.50 -6.32
C GLY A 99 -4.86 -3.58 -7.17
N VAL A 100 -5.59 -4.13 -8.13
CA VAL A 100 -6.43 -3.37 -9.06
C VAL A 100 -7.78 -3.07 -8.39
N ARG A 101 -8.18 -1.80 -8.25
CA ARG A 101 -9.45 -1.39 -7.60
C ARG A 101 -10.67 -1.67 -8.47
N MET A 102 -10.97 -2.94 -8.69
CA MET A 102 -12.15 -3.43 -9.40
C MET A 102 -12.66 -4.71 -8.73
N ALA A 103 -13.88 -5.16 -9.03
CA ALA A 103 -14.37 -6.44 -8.54
C ALA A 103 -13.52 -7.62 -9.08
N ASP A 104 -13.51 -8.76 -8.40
CA ASP A 104 -12.83 -9.99 -8.84
C ASP A 104 -11.31 -9.86 -9.08
N THR A 105 -10.64 -8.99 -8.32
CA THR A 105 -9.18 -8.78 -8.29
C THR A 105 -8.60 -9.22 -6.95
N THR A 106 -7.28 -9.39 -6.89
CA THR A 106 -6.58 -9.81 -5.68
C THR A 106 -6.29 -8.59 -4.79
N GLN A 107 -6.69 -8.65 -3.52
CA GLN A 107 -6.24 -7.69 -2.51
C GLN A 107 -4.87 -8.14 -1.99
N LEU A 108 -3.83 -7.46 -2.47
CA LEU A 108 -2.46 -7.69 -2.02
C LEU A 108 -2.23 -7.07 -0.62
N PRO A 109 -1.18 -7.50 0.11
CA PRO A 109 -0.78 -6.82 1.35
C PRO A 109 -0.36 -5.37 1.09
N SER A 110 -0.37 -4.51 2.10
CA SER A 110 0.04 -3.11 1.98
C SER A 110 1.46 -2.94 1.41
N ALA A 111 1.72 -1.77 0.83
CA ALA A 111 3.05 -1.39 0.37
C ALA A 111 4.08 -1.45 1.52
N THR A 112 3.71 -1.06 2.74
CA THR A 112 4.57 -1.23 3.93
C THR A 112 4.92 -2.70 4.18
N THR A 113 3.97 -3.63 4.01
CA THR A 113 4.23 -5.07 4.10
C THR A 113 5.23 -5.52 3.05
N LEU A 114 5.06 -5.06 1.80
CA LEU A 114 5.99 -5.38 0.71
C LEU A 114 7.39 -4.83 1.00
N ALA A 115 7.52 -3.59 1.47
CA ALA A 115 8.79 -2.99 1.83
C ALA A 115 9.48 -3.74 2.97
N ALA A 116 8.69 -4.19 3.96
CA ALA A 116 9.19 -4.99 5.08
C ALA A 116 9.81 -6.33 4.64
N THR A 117 9.54 -6.81 3.42
CA THR A 117 10.22 -7.98 2.89
C THR A 117 11.71 -7.75 2.64
N PHE A 118 12.14 -6.51 2.39
CA PHE A 118 13.48 -6.14 1.89
C PHE A 118 13.94 -7.04 0.72
N ASP A 119 13.02 -7.32 -0.21
CA ASP A 119 13.27 -8.19 -1.37
C ASP A 119 12.68 -7.60 -2.66
N GLN A 120 13.55 -7.03 -3.50
CA GLN A 120 13.17 -6.51 -4.82
C GLN A 120 12.56 -7.60 -5.73
N HIS A 121 12.90 -8.88 -5.54
CA HIS A 121 12.24 -9.95 -6.28
C HIS A 121 10.81 -10.20 -5.79
N ALA A 122 10.51 -9.93 -4.52
CA ALA A 122 9.15 -9.94 -4.01
C ALA A 122 8.34 -8.80 -4.65
N ALA A 123 8.93 -7.59 -4.73
CA ALA A 123 8.30 -6.45 -5.40
C ALA A 123 8.00 -6.73 -6.88
N ARG A 124 8.92 -7.33 -7.63
CA ARG A 124 8.65 -7.78 -9.02
C ARG A 124 7.48 -8.75 -9.14
N ARG A 125 7.35 -9.70 -8.20
CA ARG A 125 6.21 -10.64 -8.19
C ARG A 125 4.90 -9.94 -7.85
N TYR A 126 4.95 -9.01 -6.90
CA TYR A 126 3.84 -8.18 -6.50
C TYR A 126 3.29 -7.37 -7.68
N GLY A 127 4.15 -6.59 -8.34
CA GLY A 127 3.76 -5.81 -9.53
C GLY A 127 3.33 -6.68 -10.71
N SER A 128 3.89 -7.90 -10.85
CA SER A 128 3.42 -8.84 -11.89
C SER A 128 1.98 -9.29 -11.68
N VAL A 129 1.51 -9.40 -10.42
CA VAL A 129 0.10 -9.69 -10.13
C VAL A 129 -0.77 -8.50 -10.55
N ILE A 130 -0.39 -7.29 -10.14
CA ILE A 130 -1.10 -6.05 -10.50
C ILE A 130 -1.22 -5.93 -12.02
N GLY A 131 -0.09 -5.93 -12.74
CA GLY A 131 -0.08 -5.79 -14.20
C GLY A 131 -0.81 -6.91 -14.95
N ALA A 132 -0.84 -8.14 -14.41
CA ALA A 132 -1.57 -9.23 -15.03
C ALA A 132 -3.10 -9.05 -14.87
N GLU A 133 -3.52 -8.57 -13.70
CA GLU A 133 -4.92 -8.28 -13.44
C GLU A 133 -5.40 -7.04 -14.18
N ASP A 134 -4.60 -5.98 -14.23
CA ASP A 134 -4.86 -4.78 -15.04
C ASP A 134 -5.07 -5.12 -16.51
N ARG A 135 -4.14 -5.90 -17.08
CA ARG A 135 -4.26 -6.38 -18.45
C ARG A 135 -5.55 -7.16 -18.68
N THR A 136 -5.95 -7.99 -17.72
CA THR A 136 -7.20 -8.78 -17.80
C THR A 136 -8.43 -7.89 -17.73
N LYS A 137 -8.37 -6.83 -16.92
CA LYS A 137 -9.40 -5.81 -16.78
C LYS A 137 -9.45 -4.81 -17.93
N GLY A 138 -8.46 -4.83 -18.82
CA GLY A 138 -8.35 -3.91 -19.94
C GLY A 138 -7.72 -2.57 -19.58
N VAL A 139 -7.08 -2.45 -18.42
CA VAL A 139 -6.37 -1.25 -17.97
C VAL A 139 -5.07 -1.08 -18.76
N ASP A 140 -4.76 0.16 -19.16
CA ASP A 140 -3.54 0.50 -19.87
C ASP A 140 -2.48 1.11 -18.95
N VAL A 141 -2.90 1.84 -17.91
CA VAL A 141 -2.03 2.50 -16.92
C VAL A 141 -2.49 2.17 -15.50
N ASP A 142 -1.63 1.49 -14.74
CA ASP A 142 -1.75 1.35 -13.29
C ASP A 142 -1.36 2.67 -12.61
N LEU A 143 -2.23 3.19 -11.74
CA LEU A 143 -1.98 4.39 -10.94
C LEU A 143 -1.17 4.04 -9.68
N GLY A 144 -0.01 3.43 -9.86
CA GLY A 144 0.90 3.03 -8.80
C GLY A 144 2.33 2.76 -9.30
N PRO A 145 3.27 2.54 -8.37
CA PRO A 145 3.10 2.54 -6.92
C PRO A 145 3.21 3.93 -6.27
N THR A 146 2.81 4.02 -4.99
CA THR A 146 3.00 5.20 -4.13
C THR A 146 4.36 5.14 -3.42
N VAL A 147 5.23 6.14 -3.63
CA VAL A 147 6.64 6.13 -3.20
C VAL A 147 7.06 7.36 -2.37
N ASN A 148 6.08 8.07 -1.83
CA ASN A 148 6.34 9.18 -0.91
C ASN A 148 6.99 8.67 0.40
N ILE A 149 7.93 9.43 0.94
CA ILE A 149 8.64 9.04 2.16
C ILE A 149 7.70 9.02 3.37
N VAL A 150 7.73 7.96 4.19
CA VAL A 150 7.06 7.95 5.50
C VAL A 150 7.83 8.87 6.45
N ARG A 151 7.50 10.16 6.40
CA ARG A 151 8.16 11.22 7.17
C ARG A 151 7.78 11.17 8.65
N ASP A 152 6.50 10.92 8.92
CA ASP A 152 5.91 10.85 10.24
C ASP A 152 4.90 9.69 10.27
N PRO A 153 4.86 8.89 11.34
CA PRO A 153 3.97 7.73 11.41
C PRO A 153 2.48 8.08 11.38
N ARG A 154 2.09 9.33 11.65
CA ARG A 154 0.68 9.76 11.62
C ARG A 154 0.10 9.96 10.22
N TRP A 155 0.93 9.92 9.17
CA TRP A 155 0.46 10.18 7.82
C TRP A 155 -0.55 9.12 7.37
N GLY A 156 -1.75 9.58 6.97
CA GLY A 156 -2.89 8.71 6.66
C GLY A 156 -2.70 7.74 5.51
N ARG A 157 -1.66 7.92 4.68
CA ARG A 157 -1.30 7.02 3.57
C ARG A 157 0.05 6.35 3.78
N SER A 158 0.56 6.31 5.02
CA SER A 158 1.81 5.61 5.33
C SER A 158 1.77 4.15 4.87
N PHE A 159 0.63 3.46 5.09
CA PHE A 159 0.40 2.09 4.62
C PHE A 159 0.54 1.91 3.10
N GLU A 160 0.25 2.97 2.35
CA GLU A 160 0.22 2.96 0.88
C GLU A 160 1.62 3.15 0.29
N SER A 161 2.59 3.60 1.09
CA SER A 161 3.98 3.73 0.67
C SER A 161 4.91 2.73 1.35
N TYR A 162 6.20 2.81 1.01
CA TYR A 162 7.17 1.77 1.35
C TYR A 162 7.91 2.02 2.67
N SER A 163 8.58 3.18 2.82
CA SER A 163 9.56 3.36 3.88
C SER A 163 9.85 4.83 4.20
N GLU A 164 10.41 5.06 5.38
CA GLU A 164 11.08 6.30 5.78
C GLU A 164 12.45 6.49 5.08
N ASP A 165 12.99 5.44 4.45
CA ASP A 165 14.30 5.47 3.78
C ASP A 165 14.17 5.54 2.25
N PRO A 166 14.78 6.55 1.60
CA PRO A 166 14.66 6.73 0.15
C PRO A 166 15.29 5.61 -0.68
N TYR A 167 16.34 4.95 -0.18
CA TYR A 167 16.99 3.86 -0.91
C TYR A 167 16.10 2.62 -0.91
N LEU A 168 15.55 2.23 0.25
CA LEU A 168 14.59 1.12 0.32
C LEU A 168 13.36 1.39 -0.55
N THR A 169 12.76 2.58 -0.42
CA THR A 169 11.59 2.99 -1.22
C THR A 169 11.88 2.93 -2.73
N GLY A 170 13.02 3.46 -3.18
CA GLY A 170 13.40 3.43 -4.59
C GLY A 170 13.61 2.02 -5.14
N GLN A 171 14.31 1.15 -4.40
CA GLN A 171 14.58 -0.22 -4.82
C GLN A 171 13.32 -1.09 -4.88
N ILE A 172 12.43 -0.98 -3.89
CA ILE A 172 11.15 -1.71 -3.87
C ILE A 172 10.23 -1.19 -4.97
N GLY A 173 10.08 0.13 -5.12
CA GLY A 173 9.27 0.71 -6.19
C GLY A 173 9.76 0.39 -7.59
N ALA A 174 11.09 0.33 -7.79
CA ALA A 174 11.65 -0.10 -9.07
C ALA A 174 11.27 -1.55 -9.39
N GLY A 175 11.36 -2.44 -8.41
CA GLY A 175 10.93 -3.83 -8.58
C GLY A 175 9.44 -3.96 -8.88
N ASP A 176 8.58 -3.18 -8.22
CA ASP A 176 7.13 -3.18 -8.47
C ASP A 176 6.80 -2.74 -9.91
N ILE A 177 7.36 -1.60 -10.33
CA ILE A 177 7.18 -1.06 -11.69
C ILE A 177 7.71 -2.02 -12.76
N GLU A 178 8.86 -2.66 -12.55
CA GLU A 178 9.35 -3.70 -13.45
C GLU A 178 8.34 -4.86 -13.56
N GLY A 179 7.72 -5.26 -12.45
CA GLY A 179 6.67 -6.27 -12.41
C GLY A 179 5.46 -5.88 -13.25
N ILE A 180 4.88 -4.71 -13.01
CA ILE A 180 3.70 -4.19 -13.73
C ILE A 180 3.99 -4.11 -15.23
N GLN A 181 5.08 -3.42 -15.58
CA GLN A 181 5.43 -3.18 -16.99
C GLN A 181 5.82 -4.45 -17.74
N SER A 182 6.28 -5.50 -17.04
CA SER A 182 6.53 -6.81 -17.67
C SER A 182 5.28 -7.49 -18.23
N GLN A 183 4.09 -7.09 -17.75
CA GLN A 183 2.80 -7.60 -18.24
C GLN A 183 2.22 -6.76 -19.40
N GLY A 184 2.96 -5.74 -19.85
CA GLY A 184 2.54 -4.83 -20.92
C GLY A 184 1.55 -3.76 -20.48
N VAL A 185 1.52 -3.42 -19.20
CA VAL A 185 0.72 -2.33 -18.60
C VAL A 185 1.67 -1.20 -18.20
N MET A 186 1.30 0.06 -18.47
CA MET A 186 2.05 1.24 -18.02
C MET A 186 1.95 1.38 -16.50
N ALA A 187 3.02 1.82 -15.84
CA ALA A 187 3.01 2.15 -14.42
C ALA A 187 3.19 3.67 -14.19
N GLN A 188 2.41 4.23 -13.27
CA GLN A 188 2.42 5.65 -12.91
C GLN A 188 2.93 5.86 -11.49
N VAL A 189 4.23 6.12 -11.34
CA VAL A 189 4.83 6.38 -10.02
C VAL A 189 4.21 7.63 -9.38
N LYS A 190 3.78 7.54 -8.12
CA LYS A 190 3.08 8.63 -7.44
C LYS A 190 3.54 8.85 -5.99
N HIS A 191 3.36 10.01 -5.38
CA HIS A 191 2.91 11.28 -5.97
C HIS A 191 4.09 12.24 -5.99
N TRP A 192 4.45 12.75 -7.16
CA TRP A 192 5.58 13.62 -7.42
C TRP A 192 5.25 15.08 -7.05
N ALA A 193 5.75 15.66 -5.97
CA ALA A 193 6.60 15.11 -4.90
C ALA A 193 6.26 15.81 -3.58
N VAL A 194 6.87 15.39 -2.47
CA VAL A 194 6.74 16.05 -1.15
C VAL A 194 5.30 16.07 -0.61
N TYR A 195 4.58 14.98 -0.82
CA TYR A 195 3.24 14.76 -0.30
C TYR A 195 3.29 13.69 0.80
N ASN A 196 3.34 14.16 2.06
CA ASN A 196 3.62 13.33 3.23
C ASN A 196 2.68 13.64 4.41
N GLN A 197 1.55 14.30 4.15
CA GLN A 197 0.42 14.51 5.07
C GLN A 197 -0.87 14.63 4.26
N GLU A 198 -2.01 14.17 4.79
CA GLU A 198 -3.32 14.32 4.15
C GLU A 198 -4.01 15.63 4.54
N THR A 199 -3.71 16.15 5.73
CA THR A 199 -4.31 17.37 6.28
C THR A 199 -4.04 18.56 5.37
N ASN A 200 -5.11 19.25 4.95
CA ASN A 200 -5.09 20.39 4.04
C ASN A 200 -4.57 20.10 2.61
N ARG A 201 -4.43 18.83 2.22
CA ARG A 201 -4.00 18.46 0.86
C ARG A 201 -4.84 19.18 -0.21
N ASN A 202 -4.22 19.43 -1.35
CA ASN A 202 -4.85 20.06 -2.52
C ASN A 202 -5.31 21.50 -2.24
N SER A 203 -4.63 22.19 -1.33
CA SER A 203 -4.92 23.58 -0.97
C SER A 203 -3.65 24.37 -0.67
N ALA A 204 -3.74 25.70 -0.72
CA ALA A 204 -2.65 26.59 -0.35
C ALA A 204 -2.27 26.53 1.15
N ASN A 205 -3.00 25.74 1.96
CA ASN A 205 -2.70 25.55 3.38
C ASN A 205 -1.76 24.37 3.65
N ASP A 206 -1.36 23.63 2.62
CA ASP A 206 -0.32 22.59 2.64
C ASP A 206 0.93 23.07 1.86
N ASP A 207 1.41 24.29 2.16
CA ASP A 207 2.65 24.83 1.56
C ASP A 207 3.88 24.38 2.34
N VAL A 208 4.50 23.30 1.87
CA VAL A 208 5.71 22.72 2.41
C VAL A 208 6.91 23.62 2.17
N GLN A 209 7.48 24.12 3.26
CA GLN A 209 8.75 24.86 3.31
C GLN A 209 9.89 23.87 3.54
N ILE A 210 10.68 23.64 2.49
CA ILE A 210 11.72 22.61 2.47
C ILE A 210 12.99 23.13 1.77
N ASP A 211 14.16 22.75 2.29
CA ASP A 211 15.43 23.06 1.64
C ASP A 211 15.73 22.16 0.44
N ASP A 212 16.48 22.70 -0.51
CA ASP A 212 16.82 22.07 -1.77
C ASP A 212 17.60 20.75 -1.62
N ARG A 213 18.46 20.60 -0.60
CA ARG A 213 19.19 19.34 -0.37
C ARG A 213 18.24 18.25 0.10
N SER A 214 17.33 18.56 1.02
CA SER A 214 16.33 17.59 1.49
C SER A 214 15.39 17.14 0.38
N VAL A 215 14.99 18.03 -0.54
CA VAL A 215 14.23 17.63 -1.75
C VAL A 215 14.97 16.54 -2.51
N HIS A 216 16.25 16.75 -2.83
CA HIS A 216 17.03 15.83 -3.65
C HIS A 216 17.39 14.52 -2.95
N GLU A 217 17.80 14.58 -1.69
CA GLU A 217 18.34 13.40 -0.98
C GLU A 217 17.26 12.54 -0.31
N ILE A 218 16.09 13.11 0.02
CA ILE A 218 15.02 12.39 0.73
C ILE A 218 13.79 12.21 -0.18
N TYR A 219 13.17 13.29 -0.65
CA TYR A 219 11.82 13.22 -1.20
C TYR A 219 11.77 12.91 -2.70
N ALA A 220 12.83 13.25 -3.45
CA ALA A 220 12.97 12.95 -4.88
C ALA A 220 13.81 11.71 -5.16
N ALA A 221 14.66 11.28 -4.23
CA ALA A 221 15.65 10.22 -4.43
C ALA A 221 15.05 8.88 -4.86
N ALA A 222 13.91 8.49 -4.28
CA ALA A 222 13.21 7.27 -4.67
C ALA A 222 12.72 7.32 -6.12
N PHE A 223 12.14 8.43 -6.55
CA PHE A 223 11.71 8.64 -7.93
C PHE A 223 12.90 8.60 -8.89
N GLY A 224 14.03 9.23 -8.55
CA GLY A 224 15.24 9.19 -9.37
C GLY A 224 15.76 7.77 -9.56
N THR A 225 15.78 6.96 -8.50
CA THR A 225 16.14 5.53 -8.55
C THR A 225 15.20 4.76 -9.48
N ILE A 226 13.89 4.98 -9.35
CA ILE A 226 12.88 4.32 -10.16
C ILE A 226 12.98 4.72 -11.64
N VAL A 227 13.22 6.00 -11.93
CA VAL A 227 13.46 6.48 -13.28
C VAL A 227 14.72 5.85 -13.86
N ASP A 228 15.80 5.71 -13.10
CA ASP A 228 17.02 5.09 -13.59
C ASP A 228 16.84 3.58 -13.88
N GLU A 229 16.31 2.84 -12.90
CA GLU A 229 16.29 1.38 -12.93
C GLU A 229 15.08 0.80 -13.68
N ALA A 230 13.88 1.35 -13.48
CA ALA A 230 12.63 0.75 -13.94
C ALA A 230 11.94 1.50 -15.09
N LYS A 231 12.37 2.74 -15.38
CA LYS A 231 11.86 3.57 -16.50
C LYS A 231 10.31 3.63 -16.51
N PRO A 232 9.66 4.18 -15.47
CA PRO A 232 8.21 4.26 -15.39
C PRO A 232 7.66 5.02 -16.61
N SER A 233 6.52 4.58 -17.12
CA SER A 233 5.85 5.21 -18.26
C SER A 233 5.24 6.57 -17.93
N SER A 234 4.76 6.75 -16.70
CA SER A 234 4.17 8.02 -16.26
C SER A 234 4.50 8.32 -14.81
N ALA A 235 4.26 9.56 -14.41
CA ALA A 235 4.30 10.01 -13.03
C ALA A 235 3.03 10.80 -12.70
N MET A 236 2.54 10.71 -11.47
CA MET A 236 1.44 11.54 -10.99
C MET A 236 2.00 12.71 -10.19
N CYS A 237 1.73 13.96 -10.56
CA CYS A 237 2.11 15.09 -9.70
C CYS A 237 1.17 15.18 -8.49
N SER A 238 1.73 15.52 -7.33
CA SER A 238 1.02 15.49 -6.04
C SER A 238 0.11 16.68 -5.80
N TYR A 239 -0.72 16.57 -4.76
CA TYR A 239 -1.56 17.66 -4.27
C TYR A 239 -0.82 18.76 -3.49
N SER A 240 0.36 18.48 -2.95
CA SER A 240 1.05 19.44 -2.08
C SER A 240 1.51 20.70 -2.80
N MET A 241 1.62 21.78 -2.04
CA MET A 241 2.30 23.01 -2.45
C MET A 241 3.72 22.98 -1.89
N VAL A 242 4.72 23.27 -2.71
CA VAL A 242 6.13 23.17 -2.33
C VAL A 242 6.80 24.51 -2.58
N ASN A 243 7.28 25.14 -1.51
CA ASN A 243 7.94 26.44 -1.52
C ASN A 243 7.17 27.50 -2.33
N GLY A 244 5.84 27.53 -2.18
CA GLY A 244 4.98 28.54 -2.79
C GLY A 244 4.39 28.19 -4.17
N SER A 245 4.47 26.94 -4.64
CA SER A 245 3.83 26.50 -5.90
C SER A 245 3.27 25.09 -5.80
N PHE A 246 2.05 24.85 -6.28
CA PHE A 246 1.48 23.50 -6.32
C PHE A 246 2.36 22.58 -7.16
N ALA A 247 2.53 21.32 -6.75
CA ALA A 247 3.48 20.42 -7.38
C ALA A 247 3.22 20.22 -8.88
N CYS A 248 1.95 20.18 -9.29
CA CYS A 248 1.53 20.08 -10.70
C CYS A 248 1.82 21.33 -11.56
N GLU A 249 2.23 22.46 -10.97
CA GLU A 249 2.69 23.65 -11.68
C GLU A 249 4.06 24.15 -11.20
N ASN A 250 4.84 23.26 -10.56
CA ASN A 250 6.14 23.60 -10.00
C ASN A 250 7.28 23.28 -10.99
N ALA A 251 7.76 24.30 -11.69
CA ALA A 251 8.84 24.16 -12.68
C ALA A 251 10.17 23.64 -12.09
N TYR A 252 10.43 23.84 -10.79
CA TYR A 252 11.62 23.29 -10.13
C TYR A 252 11.51 21.77 -9.97
N LEU A 253 10.34 21.25 -9.59
CA LEU A 253 10.11 19.80 -9.53
C LEU A 253 10.12 19.16 -10.93
N ASP A 254 9.57 19.84 -11.95
CA ASP A 254 9.63 19.33 -13.32
C ASP A 254 11.07 19.25 -13.86
N GLN A 255 11.90 20.26 -13.59
CA GLN A 255 13.33 20.26 -13.92
C GLN A 255 14.02 19.01 -13.35
N ILE A 256 13.80 18.72 -12.07
CA ILE A 256 14.40 17.55 -11.41
C ILE A 256 13.96 16.25 -12.10
N LEU A 257 12.65 16.06 -12.31
CA LEU A 257 12.13 14.82 -12.88
C LEU A 257 12.54 14.63 -14.35
N LYS A 258 12.22 15.61 -15.20
CA LYS A 258 12.37 15.48 -16.66
C LYS A 258 13.80 15.66 -17.12
N GLN A 259 14.56 16.56 -16.51
CA GLN A 259 15.91 16.87 -16.97
C GLN A 259 16.96 16.15 -16.14
N ASP A 260 16.93 16.31 -14.82
CA ASP A 260 18.02 15.79 -13.97
C ASP A 260 17.96 14.26 -13.87
N PHE A 261 16.76 13.67 -13.74
CA PHE A 261 16.57 12.21 -13.80
C PHE A 261 16.36 11.66 -15.22
N GLY A 262 16.11 12.53 -16.21
CA GLY A 262 15.91 12.12 -17.60
C GLY A 262 14.60 11.37 -17.86
N PHE A 263 13.54 11.68 -17.10
CA PHE A 263 12.23 11.06 -17.27
C PHE A 263 11.60 11.40 -18.64
N ASP A 264 11.35 10.35 -19.43
CA ASP A 264 10.80 10.43 -20.78
C ASP A 264 9.32 10.03 -20.86
N GLY A 265 8.68 9.76 -19.73
CA GLY A 265 7.24 9.55 -19.61
C GLY A 265 6.41 10.83 -19.65
N PHE A 266 5.11 10.69 -19.34
CA PHE A 266 4.17 11.81 -19.19
C PHE A 266 3.79 12.04 -17.73
N ILE A 267 3.50 13.29 -17.37
CA ILE A 267 3.03 13.70 -16.04
C ILE A 267 1.52 13.92 -16.06
N THR A 268 0.80 13.13 -15.27
CA THR A 268 -0.64 13.28 -15.03
C THR A 268 -0.85 14.04 -13.73
N SER A 269 -1.88 14.88 -13.64
CA SER A 269 -2.32 15.40 -12.34
C SER A 269 -2.86 14.28 -11.45
N ASP A 270 -2.74 14.44 -10.14
CA ASP A 270 -3.69 13.78 -9.25
C ASP A 270 -5.13 14.28 -9.54
N TRP A 271 -6.14 13.58 -9.06
CA TRP A 271 -7.56 13.84 -9.37
C TRP A 271 -8.03 15.20 -8.83
N GLY A 272 -8.09 16.20 -9.71
CA GLY A 272 -8.38 17.58 -9.31
C GLY A 272 -7.18 18.34 -8.72
N GLY A 273 -5.95 17.84 -8.93
CA GLY A 273 -4.70 18.51 -8.54
C GLY A 273 -4.20 19.56 -9.53
N THR A 274 -4.97 19.88 -10.57
CA THR A 274 -4.66 20.98 -11.49
C THR A 274 -5.26 22.29 -10.97
N HIS A 275 -4.45 23.33 -10.82
CA HIS A 275 -4.88 24.62 -10.27
C HIS A 275 -4.86 25.77 -11.28
N SER A 276 -4.20 25.60 -12.43
CA SER A 276 -4.14 26.60 -13.48
C SER A 276 -3.98 25.98 -14.87
N THR A 277 -4.40 26.70 -15.92
CA THR A 277 -4.13 26.30 -17.31
C THR A 277 -2.68 26.63 -17.69
N VAL A 278 -2.32 27.92 -17.68
CA VAL A 278 -1.03 28.40 -18.19
C VAL A 278 0.14 27.98 -17.30
N GLY A 279 -0.03 28.05 -15.97
CA GLY A 279 1.00 27.66 -15.00
C GLY A 279 1.34 26.19 -15.12
N SER A 280 0.35 25.30 -14.95
CA SER A 280 0.54 23.85 -15.04
C SER A 280 1.09 23.42 -16.41
N ALA A 281 0.58 23.99 -17.51
CA ALA A 281 1.04 23.65 -18.85
C ALA A 281 2.51 24.02 -19.08
N ASN A 282 2.89 25.26 -18.73
CA ASN A 282 4.25 25.74 -18.95
C ASN A 282 5.26 25.21 -17.92
N ALA A 283 4.80 24.75 -16.76
CA ALA A 283 5.63 24.11 -15.75
C ALA A 283 5.98 22.66 -16.07
N GLY A 284 5.26 22.01 -17.01
CA GLY A 284 5.62 20.67 -17.49
C GLY A 284 4.59 19.58 -17.26
N MET A 285 3.41 19.85 -16.70
CA MET A 285 2.33 18.86 -16.65
C MET A 285 1.88 18.47 -18.06
N ASP A 286 1.53 17.20 -18.28
CA ASP A 286 1.19 16.66 -19.61
C ASP A 286 -0.27 16.21 -19.75
N MET A 287 -0.92 15.83 -18.66
CA MET A 287 -2.31 15.36 -18.67
C MET A 287 -3.09 15.81 -17.44
N GLN A 288 -4.29 16.36 -17.63
CA GLN A 288 -5.22 16.66 -16.54
C GLN A 288 -6.18 15.49 -16.28
N MET A 289 -6.41 15.15 -15.01
CA MET A 289 -7.46 14.21 -14.57
C MET A 289 -8.42 14.84 -13.53
N PRO A 290 -9.69 14.39 -13.46
CA PRO A 290 -10.37 13.45 -14.38
C PRO A 290 -10.92 14.06 -15.66
N GLY A 291 -10.98 15.39 -15.76
CA GLY A 291 -11.64 16.11 -16.85
C GLY A 291 -10.75 17.18 -17.48
N GLY A 292 -11.32 18.00 -18.37
CA GLY A 292 -10.60 19.05 -19.10
C GLY A 292 -10.90 20.48 -18.66
N SER A 293 -11.16 20.74 -17.37
CA SER A 293 -11.53 22.09 -16.91
C SER A 293 -10.43 23.14 -17.15
N TYR A 294 -9.16 22.72 -17.13
CA TYR A 294 -8.01 23.58 -17.41
C TYR A 294 -7.34 23.24 -18.73
N PHE A 295 -7.26 21.95 -19.09
CA PHE A 295 -6.54 21.43 -20.26
C PHE A 295 -7.45 21.13 -21.46
N GLY A 296 -8.75 21.41 -21.37
CA GLY A 296 -9.68 21.42 -22.50
C GLY A 296 -9.73 22.80 -23.18
N ALA A 297 -10.95 23.38 -23.30
CA ALA A 297 -11.17 24.66 -23.98
C ALA A 297 -10.33 25.84 -23.44
N ALA A 298 -9.98 25.83 -22.16
CA ALA A 298 -9.14 26.86 -21.57
C ALA A 298 -7.69 26.81 -22.10
N LEU A 299 -7.13 25.61 -22.33
CA LEU A 299 -5.80 25.45 -22.91
C LEU A 299 -5.79 25.81 -24.39
N GLU A 300 -6.84 25.45 -25.13
CA GLU A 300 -7.02 25.88 -26.53
C GLU A 300 -6.99 27.42 -26.63
N GLN A 301 -7.71 28.12 -25.76
CA GLN A 301 -7.71 29.58 -25.68
C GLN A 301 -6.34 30.15 -25.29
N ALA A 302 -5.65 29.53 -24.34
CA ALA A 302 -4.31 29.94 -23.94
C ALA A 302 -3.29 29.80 -25.09
N VAL A 303 -3.41 28.77 -25.92
CA VAL A 303 -2.61 28.60 -27.14
C VAL A 303 -2.95 29.67 -28.18
N ALA A 304 -4.23 29.92 -28.43
CA ALA A 304 -4.68 30.98 -29.34
C ALA A 304 -4.20 32.37 -28.90
N ALA A 305 -4.12 32.61 -27.59
CA ALA A 305 -3.60 33.85 -27.00
C ALA A 305 -2.07 33.93 -26.93
N GLY A 306 -1.33 32.87 -27.31
CA GLY A 306 0.13 32.81 -27.24
C GLY A 306 0.70 32.71 -25.82
N GLN A 307 -0.13 32.38 -24.83
CA GLN A 307 0.28 32.20 -23.42
C GLN A 307 0.89 30.81 -23.17
N VAL A 308 0.46 29.83 -23.96
CA VAL A 308 1.08 28.51 -24.06
C VAL A 308 1.48 28.32 -25.52
N ALA A 309 2.75 27.99 -25.76
CA ALA A 309 3.20 27.71 -27.13
C ALA A 309 2.55 26.41 -27.63
N ARG A 310 2.09 26.35 -28.89
CA ARG A 310 1.58 25.08 -29.46
C ARG A 310 2.59 23.93 -29.33
N SER A 311 3.88 24.22 -29.50
CA SER A 311 4.95 23.25 -29.29
C SER A 311 5.01 22.65 -27.88
N ARG A 312 4.43 23.31 -26.87
CA ARG A 312 4.28 22.74 -25.53
C ARG A 312 3.22 21.65 -25.53
N VAL A 313 2.06 21.88 -26.16
CA VAL A 313 1.01 20.87 -26.32
C VAL A 313 1.51 19.70 -27.17
N ASP A 314 2.24 19.98 -28.26
CA ASP A 314 2.94 18.94 -29.03
C ASP A 314 3.83 18.05 -28.13
N ASP A 315 4.58 18.63 -27.18
CA ASP A 315 5.44 17.84 -26.27
C ASP A 315 4.62 16.98 -25.30
N MET A 316 3.53 17.49 -24.76
CA MET A 316 2.60 16.71 -23.90
C MET A 316 2.12 15.47 -24.65
N VAL A 317 1.60 15.66 -25.86
CA VAL A 317 1.10 14.58 -26.73
C VAL A 317 2.23 13.62 -27.11
N ARG A 318 3.42 14.12 -27.46
CA ARG A 318 4.58 13.27 -27.79
C ARG A 318 4.98 12.35 -26.64
N ARG A 319 4.87 12.81 -25.39
CA ARG A 319 5.18 11.99 -24.19
C ARG A 319 4.16 10.88 -24.01
N ILE A 320 2.88 11.17 -24.17
CA ILE A 320 1.79 10.17 -24.10
C ILE A 320 1.97 9.12 -25.22
N LEU A 321 2.02 9.57 -26.47
CA LEU A 321 2.18 8.69 -27.64
C LEU A 321 3.43 7.82 -27.56
N ARG A 322 4.55 8.35 -27.03
CA ARG A 322 5.80 7.58 -26.87
C ARG A 322 5.56 6.34 -26.03
N GLN A 323 4.81 6.47 -24.93
CA GLN A 323 4.54 5.36 -24.02
C GLN A 323 3.47 4.43 -24.60
N GLU A 324 2.43 4.95 -25.24
CA GLU A 324 1.46 4.11 -25.99
C GLU A 324 2.14 3.23 -27.04
N PHE A 325 3.12 3.75 -27.79
CA PHE A 325 3.93 2.95 -28.70
C PHE A 325 4.88 1.99 -27.99
N ARG A 326 5.54 2.41 -26.89
CA ARG A 326 6.45 1.56 -26.11
C ARG A 326 5.75 0.31 -25.58
N PHE A 327 4.49 0.47 -25.16
CA PHE A 327 3.65 -0.61 -24.63
C PHE A 327 2.80 -1.31 -25.70
N GLY A 328 2.96 -0.90 -26.98
CA GLY A 328 2.36 -1.58 -28.11
C GLY A 328 0.86 -1.36 -28.26
N LEU A 329 0.26 -0.33 -27.64
CA LEU A 329 -1.19 -0.11 -27.67
C LEU A 329 -1.74 0.18 -29.08
N PHE A 330 -0.93 0.72 -29.97
CA PHE A 330 -1.29 0.90 -31.39
C PHE A 330 -1.38 -0.42 -32.15
N ASP A 331 -0.53 -1.38 -31.79
CA ASP A 331 -0.39 -2.65 -32.52
C ASP A 331 -1.27 -3.75 -31.89
N HIS A 332 -1.48 -3.65 -30.58
CA HIS A 332 -2.20 -4.58 -29.72
C HIS A 332 -3.03 -3.82 -28.68
N PRO A 333 -4.09 -3.10 -29.10
CA PRO A 333 -4.92 -2.34 -28.17
C PRO A 333 -5.55 -3.27 -27.13
N SER A 334 -5.56 -2.82 -25.87
CA SER A 334 -6.14 -3.56 -24.76
C SER A 334 -7.65 -3.72 -24.96
N ALA A 335 -8.17 -4.92 -24.68
CA ALA A 335 -9.62 -5.16 -24.68
C ALA A 335 -10.32 -4.28 -23.64
N ASP A 336 -11.60 -4.00 -23.83
CA ASP A 336 -12.42 -3.30 -22.83
C ASP A 336 -13.20 -4.31 -22.00
N THR A 337 -12.59 -4.75 -20.88
CA THR A 337 -13.06 -5.89 -20.08
C THR A 337 -13.07 -5.61 -18.57
N PRO A 338 -13.65 -4.48 -18.09
CA PRO A 338 -13.58 -4.07 -16.68
C PRO A 338 -14.25 -5.07 -15.72
N THR A 339 -15.15 -5.93 -16.23
CA THR A 339 -15.86 -6.96 -15.46
C THR A 339 -15.25 -8.36 -15.56
N ALA A 340 -14.14 -8.55 -16.29
CA ALA A 340 -13.51 -9.87 -16.40
C ALA A 340 -12.93 -10.32 -15.04
N PRO A 341 -13.14 -11.57 -14.59
CA PRO A 341 -12.52 -12.07 -13.38
C PRO A 341 -11.00 -12.18 -13.60
N ALA A 342 -10.22 -11.54 -12.72
CA ALA A 342 -8.78 -11.38 -12.90
C ALA A 342 -7.95 -12.13 -11.86
N SER A 343 -8.47 -12.27 -10.64
CA SER A 343 -7.80 -13.00 -9.56
C SER A 343 -7.66 -14.48 -9.86
N THR A 344 -6.52 -15.06 -9.46
CA THR A 344 -6.24 -16.50 -9.57
C THR A 344 -5.69 -17.04 -8.25
N ASP A 345 -5.79 -18.35 -8.03
CA ASP A 345 -5.18 -19.00 -6.86
C ASP A 345 -3.69 -18.68 -6.70
N GLN A 346 -2.96 -18.50 -7.82
CA GLN A 346 -1.55 -18.14 -7.79
C GLN A 346 -1.31 -16.68 -7.39
N HIS A 347 -2.22 -15.76 -7.74
CA HIS A 347 -2.18 -14.38 -7.26
C HIS A 347 -2.43 -14.33 -5.75
N VAL A 348 -3.45 -15.03 -5.27
CA VAL A 348 -3.75 -15.15 -3.83
C VAL A 348 -2.60 -15.80 -3.06
N ALA A 349 -1.99 -16.85 -3.61
CA ALA A 349 -0.80 -17.47 -3.01
C ALA A 349 0.41 -16.51 -2.99
N THR A 350 0.53 -15.62 -3.96
CA THR A 350 1.55 -14.56 -3.96
C THR A 350 1.26 -13.53 -2.89
N ALA A 351 0.00 -13.09 -2.73
CA ALA A 351 -0.44 -12.20 -1.65
C ALA A 351 -0.08 -12.78 -0.27
N ARG A 352 -0.43 -14.05 -0.03
CA ARG A 352 -0.08 -14.80 1.18
C ARG A 352 1.43 -14.81 1.43
N ARG A 353 2.22 -15.14 0.40
CA ARG A 353 3.68 -15.22 0.50
C ARG A 353 4.30 -13.87 0.87
N ILE A 354 3.79 -12.77 0.29
CA ILE A 354 4.23 -11.40 0.62
C ILE A 354 3.89 -11.09 2.08
N SER A 355 2.69 -11.43 2.53
CA SER A 355 2.28 -11.26 3.94
C SER A 355 3.18 -12.05 4.91
N GLU A 356 3.49 -13.31 4.60
CA GLU A 356 4.42 -14.15 5.38
C GLU A 356 5.85 -13.56 5.41
N ASP A 357 6.36 -13.12 4.26
CA ASP A 357 7.73 -12.61 4.11
C ASP A 357 7.91 -11.17 4.65
N GLY A 358 6.82 -10.41 4.79
CA GLY A 358 6.78 -9.01 5.23
C GLY A 358 6.32 -8.80 6.69
N THR A 359 5.62 -9.78 7.28
CA THR A 359 5.31 -9.74 8.72
C THR A 359 6.59 -9.76 9.56
N VAL A 360 6.70 -8.82 10.50
CA VAL A 360 7.90 -8.62 11.32
C VAL A 360 7.67 -9.17 12.72
N LEU A 361 8.52 -10.10 13.16
CA LEU A 361 8.54 -10.52 14.56
C LEU A 361 9.33 -9.50 15.39
N LEU A 362 8.64 -8.70 16.19
CA LEU A 362 9.24 -7.63 17.00
C LEU A 362 9.79 -8.15 18.34
N LYS A 363 9.04 -9.06 18.97
CA LYS A 363 9.39 -9.64 20.27
C LYS A 363 9.07 -11.13 20.31
N ASN A 364 9.96 -11.91 20.94
CA ASN A 364 9.71 -13.32 21.26
C ASN A 364 10.49 -13.75 22.51
N ASP A 365 9.78 -13.94 23.61
CA ASP A 365 10.29 -14.40 24.91
C ASP A 365 10.06 -15.91 25.11
N GLY A 366 10.21 -16.70 24.04
CA GLY A 366 10.20 -18.16 24.07
C GLY A 366 8.83 -18.83 23.93
N VAL A 367 7.78 -18.05 23.64
CA VAL A 367 6.43 -18.60 23.38
C VAL A 367 6.26 -19.03 21.91
N LEU A 368 7.02 -18.45 20.98
CA LEU A 368 6.96 -18.74 19.55
C LEU A 368 8.20 -19.53 19.05
N PRO A 369 8.05 -20.38 18.02
CA PRO A 369 6.77 -20.79 17.41
C PRO A 369 5.98 -21.69 18.36
N LEU A 370 4.66 -21.72 18.17
CA LEU A 370 3.73 -22.59 18.88
C LEU A 370 4.09 -24.06 18.65
N ASP A 371 4.11 -24.87 19.73
CA ASP A 371 4.41 -26.30 19.68
C ASP A 371 3.11 -27.11 19.81
N ASP A 372 2.61 -27.62 18.69
CA ASP A 372 1.38 -28.43 18.58
C ASP A 372 1.32 -29.58 19.59
N ARG A 373 2.48 -30.09 20.03
CA ARG A 373 2.56 -31.22 20.96
C ARG A 373 2.32 -30.83 22.42
N LYS A 374 2.33 -29.53 22.72
CA LYS A 374 2.20 -28.98 24.07
C LYS A 374 0.94 -28.15 24.27
N LEU A 375 0.26 -27.77 23.18
CA LEU A 375 -0.94 -26.96 23.23
C LEU A 375 -2.19 -27.85 23.25
N GLY A 376 -3.07 -27.59 24.21
CA GLY A 376 -4.44 -28.08 24.20
C GLY A 376 -5.45 -27.03 23.75
N SER A 377 -5.12 -25.74 23.85
CA SER A 377 -6.05 -24.64 23.58
C SER A 377 -5.38 -23.32 23.18
N ILE A 378 -6.05 -22.56 22.32
CA ILE A 378 -5.63 -21.22 21.88
C ILE A 378 -6.84 -20.27 21.96
N ALA A 379 -6.67 -19.14 22.65
CA ALA A 379 -7.59 -18.01 22.59
C ALA A 379 -7.18 -17.07 21.46
N VAL A 380 -8.05 -16.86 20.48
CA VAL A 380 -7.90 -15.84 19.44
C VAL A 380 -8.80 -14.68 19.82
N ILE A 381 -8.21 -13.52 20.13
CA ILE A 381 -8.92 -12.40 20.73
C ILE A 381 -8.73 -11.14 19.90
N GLY A 382 -9.73 -10.26 19.85
CA GLY A 382 -9.67 -8.96 19.19
C GLY A 382 -10.60 -8.91 17.98
N ASP A 383 -11.20 -7.75 17.77
CA ASP A 383 -12.13 -7.47 16.66
C ASP A 383 -11.56 -7.87 15.29
N GLY A 384 -10.31 -7.47 15.03
CA GLY A 384 -9.59 -7.78 13.79
C GLY A 384 -9.16 -9.25 13.63
N ALA A 385 -9.49 -10.14 14.57
CA ALA A 385 -9.24 -11.57 14.42
C ALA A 385 -10.42 -12.34 13.80
N GLY A 386 -11.59 -11.70 13.72
CA GLY A 386 -12.86 -12.26 13.28
C GLY A 386 -13.36 -11.67 11.95
N PRO A 387 -14.69 -11.49 11.78
CA PRO A 387 -15.27 -10.93 10.56
C PRO A 387 -14.71 -9.56 10.16
N ASP A 388 -14.33 -8.73 11.13
CA ASP A 388 -13.82 -7.37 10.92
C ASP A 388 -12.28 -7.33 10.78
N THR A 389 -11.70 -8.38 10.18
CA THR A 389 -10.25 -8.46 9.95
C THR A 389 -9.78 -7.25 9.15
N MET A 390 -8.87 -6.45 9.74
CA MET A 390 -8.25 -5.32 9.06
C MET A 390 -7.22 -5.83 8.05
N THR A 391 -7.56 -5.83 6.75
CA THR A 391 -6.71 -6.37 5.68
C THR A 391 -6.14 -5.32 4.73
N ALA A 392 -6.66 -4.09 4.74
CA ALA A 392 -6.25 -2.98 3.88
C ALA A 392 -6.56 -1.63 4.54
N GLY A 393 -5.85 -0.58 4.11
CA GLY A 393 -6.21 0.81 4.42
C GLY A 393 -7.30 1.34 3.47
N GLY A 394 -7.69 2.59 3.67
CA GLY A 394 -8.76 3.25 2.92
C GLY A 394 -8.33 3.93 1.61
N GLY A 395 -9.25 4.69 1.02
CA GLY A 395 -8.94 5.56 -0.13
C GLY A 395 -8.81 4.85 -1.47
N SER A 396 -8.11 5.51 -2.40
CA SER A 396 -7.85 5.00 -3.76
C SER A 396 -7.10 3.67 -3.79
N ALA A 397 -6.35 3.35 -2.74
CA ALA A 397 -5.62 2.08 -2.61
C ALA A 397 -6.50 0.86 -2.29
N ARG A 398 -7.72 1.07 -1.76
CA ARG A 398 -8.56 -0.02 -1.25
C ARG A 398 -8.98 -0.96 -2.38
N VAL A 399 -8.73 -2.26 -2.21
CA VAL A 399 -9.18 -3.33 -3.11
C VAL A 399 -10.09 -4.26 -2.33
N ALA A 400 -11.27 -4.61 -2.85
CA ALA A 400 -12.23 -5.48 -2.14
C ALA A 400 -11.71 -6.92 -1.97
N GLY A 401 -10.93 -7.43 -2.93
CA GLY A 401 -10.43 -8.80 -2.95
C GLY A 401 -11.51 -9.82 -3.37
N THR A 402 -11.13 -11.10 -3.40
CA THR A 402 -12.03 -12.23 -3.73
C THR A 402 -12.56 -12.99 -2.51
N GLY A 403 -12.23 -12.52 -1.32
CA GLY A 403 -12.66 -13.09 -0.04
C GLY A 403 -11.52 -13.17 0.98
N THR A 404 -11.85 -12.93 2.24
CA THR A 404 -10.88 -12.87 3.34
C THR A 404 -10.86 -14.16 4.15
N VAL A 405 -9.67 -14.72 4.37
CA VAL A 405 -9.45 -15.75 5.41
C VAL A 405 -9.11 -15.04 6.71
N THR A 406 -10.02 -15.07 7.68
CA THR A 406 -9.80 -14.38 8.96
C THR A 406 -8.72 -15.07 9.79
N PRO A 407 -8.01 -14.37 10.69
CA PRO A 407 -7.07 -14.97 11.62
C PRO A 407 -7.63 -16.15 12.40
N TYR A 408 -8.84 -16.04 12.95
CA TYR A 408 -9.49 -17.14 13.64
C TYR A 408 -9.68 -18.35 12.72
N GLN A 409 -10.12 -18.15 11.48
CA GLN A 409 -10.28 -19.24 10.51
C GLN A 409 -8.95 -19.91 10.17
N GLY A 410 -7.92 -19.13 9.85
CA GLY A 410 -6.59 -19.66 9.48
C GLY A 410 -5.89 -20.38 10.63
N ILE A 411 -5.92 -19.81 11.84
CA ILE A 411 -5.36 -20.43 13.05
C ILE A 411 -6.09 -21.74 13.36
N LYS A 412 -7.42 -21.72 13.34
CA LYS A 412 -8.24 -22.92 13.59
C LYS A 412 -8.01 -24.01 12.54
N ALA A 413 -7.94 -23.64 11.27
CA ALA A 413 -7.65 -24.59 10.19
C ALA A 413 -6.28 -25.23 10.35
N ARG A 414 -5.24 -24.44 10.67
CA ARG A 414 -3.88 -24.94 10.88
C ARG A 414 -3.72 -25.76 12.17
N ALA A 415 -4.40 -25.39 13.24
CA ALA A 415 -4.35 -26.10 14.52
C ALA A 415 -5.02 -27.49 14.44
N GLY A 416 -5.99 -27.66 13.55
CA GLY A 416 -6.73 -28.91 13.37
C GLY A 416 -7.63 -29.24 14.57
N SER A 417 -8.09 -30.50 14.66
CA SER A 417 -9.05 -30.92 15.68
C SER A 417 -8.42 -31.25 17.05
N GLY A 418 -7.08 -31.19 17.16
CA GLY A 418 -6.35 -31.56 18.37
C GLY A 418 -6.18 -30.43 19.38
N ILE A 419 -6.43 -29.19 18.98
CA ILE A 419 -6.26 -27.98 19.78
C ILE A 419 -7.60 -27.23 19.77
N ASP A 420 -8.11 -26.88 20.95
CA ASP A 420 -9.34 -26.10 21.08
C ASP A 420 -9.06 -24.62 20.80
N VAL A 421 -9.44 -24.15 19.60
CA VAL A 421 -9.29 -22.76 19.19
C VAL A 421 -10.60 -22.01 19.42
N ARG A 422 -10.56 -21.04 20.32
CA ARG A 422 -11.72 -20.23 20.74
C ARG A 422 -11.55 -18.79 20.26
N TYR A 423 -12.65 -18.13 19.96
CA TYR A 423 -12.67 -16.72 19.58
C TYR A 423 -13.43 -15.89 20.62
N ALA A 424 -12.91 -14.69 20.93
CA ALA A 424 -13.62 -13.65 21.65
C ALA A 424 -13.28 -12.28 21.08
N GLN A 425 -14.26 -11.41 20.86
CA GLN A 425 -14.01 -10.10 20.24
C GLN A 425 -13.18 -9.17 21.15
N GLY A 426 -13.45 -9.15 22.46
CA GLY A 426 -12.64 -8.46 23.47
C GLY A 426 -12.80 -6.94 23.54
N ASN A 427 -12.84 -6.25 22.40
CA ASN A 427 -13.07 -4.82 22.28
C ASN A 427 -14.06 -4.51 21.18
N LEU A 428 -14.58 -3.28 21.17
CA LEU A 428 -15.22 -2.73 19.98
C LEU A 428 -14.12 -2.32 19.00
N GLY A 429 -14.37 -2.46 17.69
CA GLY A 429 -13.42 -2.06 16.64
C GLY A 429 -13.01 -0.59 16.71
N SER A 430 -12.07 -0.16 15.86
CA SER A 430 -11.55 1.22 15.85
C SER A 430 -12.64 2.28 15.59
N SER A 431 -13.68 1.95 14.81
CA SER A 431 -14.85 2.82 14.61
C SER A 431 -15.84 2.80 15.78
N GLY A 432 -15.63 1.94 16.79
CA GLY A 432 -16.58 1.69 17.88
C GLY A 432 -17.75 0.80 17.48
N LYS A 433 -17.74 0.25 16.25
CA LYS A 433 -18.80 -0.58 15.69
C LYS A 433 -19.15 -1.74 16.63
N LEU A 434 -20.44 -1.86 16.91
CA LEU A 434 -20.99 -2.97 17.70
C LEU A 434 -21.32 -4.15 16.78
N PRO A 435 -21.38 -5.40 17.30
CA PRO A 435 -21.81 -6.55 16.52
C PRO A 435 -23.16 -6.31 15.83
N THR A 436 -23.21 -6.52 14.51
CA THR A 436 -24.42 -6.35 13.71
C THR A 436 -25.60 -7.13 14.30
N VAL A 437 -26.77 -6.50 14.34
CA VAL A 437 -27.99 -7.15 14.85
C VAL A 437 -28.33 -8.36 13.97
N ASP A 438 -28.41 -9.54 14.57
CA ASP A 438 -28.76 -10.78 13.89
C ASP A 438 -30.17 -10.70 13.30
N SER A 439 -30.29 -11.02 12.01
CA SER A 439 -31.54 -10.94 11.24
C SER A 439 -32.68 -11.73 11.85
N ARG A 440 -32.39 -12.79 12.62
CA ARG A 440 -33.41 -13.60 13.31
C ARG A 440 -34.23 -12.82 14.34
N TYR A 441 -33.72 -11.69 14.81
CA TYR A 441 -34.42 -10.80 15.75
C TYR A 441 -35.20 -9.68 15.05
N LEU A 442 -35.05 -9.54 13.73
CA LEU A 442 -35.68 -8.50 12.94
C LEU A 442 -36.80 -9.10 12.08
N THR A 443 -37.97 -8.46 12.07
CA THR A 443 -39.11 -8.81 11.22
C THR A 443 -39.45 -7.63 10.31
N PRO A 444 -39.58 -7.83 8.98
CA PRO A 444 -39.89 -6.74 8.05
C PRO A 444 -41.27 -6.13 8.32
N ALA A 445 -41.53 -4.94 7.77
CA ALA A 445 -42.79 -4.23 7.96
C ALA A 445 -44.01 -5.00 7.41
N ASP A 446 -43.82 -5.91 6.44
CA ASP A 446 -44.87 -6.79 5.92
C ASP A 446 -45.17 -8.02 6.82
N GLY A 447 -44.35 -8.26 7.86
CA GLY A 447 -44.51 -9.33 8.83
C GLY A 447 -43.99 -10.71 8.39
N SER A 448 -43.30 -10.84 7.26
CA SER A 448 -42.87 -12.13 6.72
C SER A 448 -41.34 -12.24 6.53
N GLY A 449 -40.75 -13.33 7.03
CA GLY A 449 -39.30 -13.57 6.93
C GLY A 449 -38.47 -12.88 8.02
N HIS A 450 -37.20 -12.62 7.70
CA HIS A 450 -36.22 -12.03 8.61
C HIS A 450 -35.61 -10.77 7.98
N GLY A 451 -35.35 -9.74 8.79
CA GLY A 451 -34.76 -8.47 8.35
C GLY A 451 -35.66 -7.26 8.52
N LEU A 452 -35.37 -6.19 7.80
CA LEU A 452 -36.12 -4.93 7.77
C LEU A 452 -36.54 -4.58 6.34
N THR A 453 -37.65 -3.87 6.20
CA THR A 453 -38.08 -3.31 4.92
C THR A 453 -37.31 -2.02 4.66
N GLY A 454 -36.39 -2.05 3.69
CA GLY A 454 -35.63 -0.89 3.23
C GLY A 454 -36.34 -0.18 2.08
N ALA A 455 -36.63 1.11 2.26
CA ALA A 455 -37.13 2.03 1.24
C ALA A 455 -36.01 3.01 0.86
N TYR A 456 -35.64 3.03 -0.42
CA TYR A 456 -34.47 3.74 -0.94
C TYR A 456 -34.88 4.91 -1.82
N TYR A 457 -34.21 6.05 -1.68
CA TYR A 457 -34.55 7.32 -2.35
C TYR A 457 -33.33 7.87 -3.10
N ASP A 458 -33.57 8.55 -4.22
CA ASP A 458 -32.57 9.22 -5.06
C ASP A 458 -32.27 10.67 -4.61
N ASN A 459 -32.50 10.96 -3.33
CA ASN A 459 -32.23 12.23 -2.69
C ASN A 459 -31.86 12.02 -1.23
N THR A 460 -31.19 12.98 -0.59
CA THR A 460 -30.75 12.89 0.83
C THR A 460 -31.85 13.18 1.85
N THR A 461 -33.04 13.59 1.40
CA THR A 461 -34.12 14.04 2.29
C THR A 461 -35.19 12.98 2.56
N MET A 462 -35.08 11.79 1.98
CA MET A 462 -36.11 10.74 1.98
C MET A 462 -37.49 11.25 1.55
N SER A 463 -37.51 12.17 0.58
CA SER A 463 -38.74 12.80 0.10
C SER A 463 -39.26 12.09 -1.16
N GLY A 464 -40.58 12.07 -1.33
CA GLY A 464 -41.25 11.44 -2.47
C GLY A 464 -41.46 9.94 -2.32
N ASP A 465 -41.70 9.26 -3.44
CA ASP A 465 -41.82 7.80 -3.50
C ASP A 465 -40.40 7.18 -3.57
N PRO A 466 -40.15 6.04 -2.89
CA PRO A 466 -38.86 5.38 -2.98
C PRO A 466 -38.62 4.82 -4.40
N VAL A 467 -37.39 4.97 -4.89
CA VAL A 467 -36.96 4.42 -6.19
C VAL A 467 -36.78 2.90 -6.14
N ALA A 468 -36.58 2.34 -4.94
CA ALA A 468 -36.54 0.90 -4.72
C ALA A 468 -37.02 0.53 -3.31
N THR A 469 -37.63 -0.64 -3.17
CA THR A 469 -37.99 -1.24 -1.88
C THR A 469 -37.60 -2.70 -1.86
N ARG A 470 -36.96 -3.17 -0.79
CA ARG A 470 -36.67 -4.60 -0.58
C ARG A 470 -36.59 -4.96 0.90
N THR A 471 -36.53 -6.26 1.19
CA THR A 471 -36.22 -6.76 2.53
C THR A 471 -34.71 -6.98 2.65
N ASP A 472 -34.11 -6.28 3.61
CA ASP A 472 -32.70 -6.39 3.94
C ASP A 472 -32.54 -7.22 5.21
N PRO A 473 -31.83 -8.37 5.18
CA PRO A 473 -31.68 -9.22 6.37
C PRO A 473 -31.08 -8.48 7.56
N GLN A 474 -30.17 -7.54 7.30
CA GLN A 474 -29.49 -6.71 8.29
C GLN A 474 -29.28 -5.31 7.70
N VAL A 475 -29.11 -4.31 8.56
CA VAL A 475 -28.56 -3.01 8.16
C VAL A 475 -27.06 -3.08 8.39
N SER A 476 -26.32 -3.50 7.36
CA SER A 476 -24.86 -3.63 7.35
C SER A 476 -24.41 -3.51 5.91
N PHE A 477 -24.16 -2.27 5.49
CA PHE A 477 -23.92 -1.93 4.09
C PHE A 477 -22.64 -1.13 3.94
N THR A 478 -21.85 -1.53 2.94
CA THR A 478 -20.84 -0.70 2.26
C THR A 478 -21.28 -0.63 0.81
N PHE A 479 -21.91 0.47 0.41
CA PHE A 479 -22.56 0.57 -0.91
C PHE A 479 -21.59 0.71 -2.08
N GLY A 480 -20.27 0.78 -1.83
CA GLY A 480 -19.22 0.68 -2.83
C GLY A 480 -19.10 -0.71 -3.49
N ASP A 481 -19.53 -1.78 -2.80
CA ASP A 481 -19.25 -3.18 -3.19
C ASP A 481 -20.51 -3.92 -3.73
N ALA A 482 -21.25 -3.31 -4.65
CA ALA A 482 -22.37 -3.90 -5.41
C ALA A 482 -23.70 -4.24 -4.66
N ASN A 483 -23.87 -3.84 -3.40
CA ASN A 483 -25.12 -4.07 -2.64
C ASN A 483 -26.23 -2.99 -2.81
N ARG A 484 -26.03 -2.02 -3.70
CA ARG A 484 -26.97 -0.90 -3.94
C ARG A 484 -28.15 -1.34 -4.83
N PRO A 485 -29.42 -1.07 -4.45
CA PRO A 485 -30.56 -1.34 -5.32
C PRO A 485 -30.48 -0.57 -6.64
N ALA A 486 -31.02 -1.15 -7.71
CA ALA A 486 -31.13 -0.47 -9.00
C ALA A 486 -31.93 0.84 -8.86
N GLY A 487 -31.43 1.92 -9.47
CA GLY A 487 -32.06 3.24 -9.42
C GLY A 487 -31.57 4.16 -8.30
N VAL A 488 -30.85 3.62 -7.30
CA VAL A 488 -30.22 4.45 -6.25
C VAL A 488 -28.88 5.00 -6.78
N PRO A 489 -28.61 6.32 -6.69
CA PRO A 489 -27.35 6.90 -7.13
C PRO A 489 -26.19 6.53 -6.18
N ALA A 490 -24.95 6.74 -6.61
CA ALA A 490 -23.78 6.42 -5.78
C ALA A 490 -23.58 7.37 -4.60
N ASN A 491 -24.00 8.62 -4.80
CA ASN A 491 -23.99 9.72 -3.84
C ASN A 491 -25.38 10.38 -3.86
N ASP A 492 -25.63 11.30 -2.94
CA ASP A 492 -26.88 12.05 -2.85
C ASP A 492 -28.14 11.17 -2.74
N PHE A 493 -28.07 10.09 -1.95
CA PHE A 493 -29.19 9.17 -1.73
C PHE A 493 -29.57 9.05 -0.26
N SER A 494 -30.71 8.41 0.04
CA SER A 494 -31.08 8.07 1.41
C SER A 494 -31.85 6.76 1.49
N THR A 495 -31.93 6.18 2.67
CA THR A 495 -32.65 4.92 2.92
C THR A 495 -33.31 4.94 4.29
N LYS A 496 -34.51 4.37 4.34
CA LYS A 496 -35.28 4.13 5.57
C LYS A 496 -35.55 2.64 5.71
N TRP A 497 -35.05 2.02 6.78
CA TRP A 497 -35.35 0.64 7.17
C TRP A 497 -36.38 0.62 8.28
N THR A 498 -37.46 -0.14 8.10
CA THR A 498 -38.55 -0.26 9.09
C THR A 498 -38.92 -1.71 9.35
N GLY A 499 -39.34 -1.99 10.58
CA GLY A 499 -39.81 -3.31 10.98
C GLY A 499 -40.00 -3.43 12.49
N THR A 500 -39.86 -4.66 12.99
CA THR A 500 -40.00 -4.98 14.40
C THR A 500 -38.76 -5.73 14.90
N LEU A 501 -38.25 -5.34 16.06
CA LEU A 501 -37.18 -6.04 16.78
C LEU A 501 -37.80 -6.88 17.91
N THR A 502 -37.44 -8.16 17.99
CA THR A 502 -37.82 -9.05 19.11
C THR A 502 -36.61 -9.37 19.98
N PRO A 503 -36.49 -8.77 21.18
CA PRO A 503 -35.31 -8.92 22.04
C PRO A 503 -35.20 -10.35 22.62
N PRO A 504 -34.01 -10.99 22.62
CA PRO A 504 -33.84 -12.32 23.20
C PRO A 504 -33.77 -12.35 24.72
N GLN A 505 -33.40 -11.22 25.35
CA GLN A 505 -33.15 -11.10 26.79
C GLN A 505 -33.80 -9.84 27.37
N THR A 506 -34.11 -9.86 28.67
CA THR A 506 -34.57 -8.68 29.38
C THR A 506 -33.38 -7.96 29.97
N GLY A 507 -33.25 -6.66 29.71
CA GLY A 507 -32.21 -5.83 30.29
C GLY A 507 -31.85 -4.64 29.41
N SER A 508 -30.72 -4.00 29.72
CA SER A 508 -30.22 -2.84 28.96
C SER A 508 -29.37 -3.31 27.79
N TYR A 509 -29.79 -2.99 26.57
CA TYR A 509 -29.03 -3.20 25.35
C TYR A 509 -28.29 -1.92 25.01
N THR A 510 -27.05 -2.03 24.53
CA THR A 510 -26.38 -0.89 23.89
C THR A 510 -26.57 -1.05 22.39
N PHE A 511 -27.30 -0.15 21.75
CA PHE A 511 -27.35 -0.05 20.29
C PHE A 511 -26.20 0.82 19.80
N GLY A 512 -25.71 0.52 18.61
CA GLY A 512 -24.70 1.29 17.90
C GLY A 512 -25.16 1.50 16.47
N LEU A 513 -24.99 2.72 15.97
CA LEU A 513 -25.23 3.05 14.57
C LEU A 513 -23.94 3.64 14.01
N THR A 514 -23.28 2.86 13.16
CA THR A 514 -22.04 3.24 12.49
C THR A 514 -22.41 3.80 11.12
N SER A 515 -22.01 5.01 10.77
CA SER A 515 -22.21 5.54 9.43
C SER A 515 -21.19 6.62 9.08
N ASP A 516 -20.81 6.72 7.80
CA ASP A 516 -20.46 8.03 7.22
C ASP A 516 -21.73 8.83 6.99
N ASP A 517 -21.60 10.15 6.92
CA ASP A 517 -22.74 11.06 6.82
C ASP A 517 -23.85 10.77 7.86
N GLY A 518 -25.11 10.98 7.49
CA GLY A 518 -26.18 11.09 8.47
C GLY A 518 -26.93 9.79 8.73
N SER A 519 -27.14 9.46 10.01
CA SER A 519 -27.99 8.34 10.39
C SER A 519 -28.79 8.56 11.69
N ARG A 520 -29.92 7.85 11.86
CA ARG A 520 -30.75 7.88 13.07
C ARG A 520 -31.31 6.50 13.39
N LEU A 521 -31.48 6.21 14.68
CA LEU A 521 -32.18 5.02 15.17
C LEU A 521 -33.38 5.44 16.02
N LEU A 522 -34.55 4.88 15.71
CA LEU A 522 -35.75 5.00 16.52
C LEU A 522 -36.20 3.62 17.02
N ILE A 523 -36.55 3.54 18.29
CA ILE A 523 -37.15 2.36 18.94
C ILE A 523 -38.49 2.77 19.55
N ASP A 524 -39.57 2.06 19.21
CA ASP A 524 -40.95 2.41 19.58
C ASP A 524 -41.31 3.88 19.24
N GLY A 525 -40.80 4.36 18.09
CA GLY A 525 -41.00 5.73 17.61
C GLY A 525 -40.21 6.81 18.38
N LYS A 526 -39.42 6.42 19.38
CA LYS A 526 -38.51 7.33 20.09
C LYS A 526 -37.13 7.28 19.43
N GLN A 527 -36.63 8.43 18.98
CA GLN A 527 -35.26 8.57 18.53
C GLN A 527 -34.29 8.34 19.70
N VAL A 528 -33.42 7.35 19.56
CA VAL A 528 -32.42 6.96 20.57
C VAL A 528 -31.00 7.29 20.13
N ILE A 529 -30.72 7.31 18.83
CA ILE A 529 -29.46 7.79 18.25
C ILE A 529 -29.77 8.88 17.23
N ASP A 530 -29.01 9.98 17.28
CA ASP A 530 -29.05 11.08 16.31
C ASP A 530 -27.65 11.39 15.82
N ASN A 531 -27.38 11.00 14.59
CA ASN A 531 -26.12 11.22 13.92
C ASN A 531 -26.31 11.97 12.60
N TRP A 532 -27.33 12.85 12.51
CA TRP A 532 -27.79 13.44 11.25
C TRP A 532 -26.91 14.61 10.74
N ARG A 533 -25.68 14.32 10.32
CA ARG A 533 -24.68 15.29 9.81
C ARG A 533 -23.66 14.64 8.86
N ASP A 534 -23.04 15.44 8.00
CA ASP A 534 -21.93 14.98 7.14
C ASP A 534 -20.68 14.70 7.99
N GLN A 535 -20.07 13.53 7.82
CA GLN A 535 -18.91 13.08 8.61
C GLN A 535 -18.25 11.83 8.03
N ALA A 536 -16.98 11.61 8.39
CA ALA A 536 -16.34 10.30 8.21
C ALA A 536 -17.00 9.25 9.12
N GLU A 537 -16.81 7.96 8.80
CA GLU A 537 -17.38 6.84 9.53
C GLU A 537 -17.23 7.00 11.06
N HIS A 538 -18.37 7.02 11.75
CA HIS A 538 -18.44 7.18 13.19
C HIS A 538 -19.56 6.31 13.78
N THR A 539 -19.31 5.71 14.95
CA THR A 539 -20.34 4.99 15.71
C THR A 539 -20.88 5.86 16.83
N GLU A 540 -22.17 6.16 16.77
CA GLU A 540 -22.93 6.69 17.91
C GLU A 540 -23.64 5.54 18.63
N THR A 541 -23.74 5.59 19.96
CA THR A 541 -24.37 4.52 20.76
C THR A 541 -25.46 5.04 21.68
N ALA A 542 -26.43 4.19 21.98
CA ALA A 542 -27.49 4.49 22.94
C ALA A 542 -27.92 3.24 23.71
N GLN A 543 -28.22 3.41 24.99
CA GLN A 543 -28.78 2.33 25.81
C GLN A 543 -30.30 2.32 25.78
N VAL A 544 -30.87 1.15 25.56
CA VAL A 544 -32.33 0.92 25.55
C VAL A 544 -32.65 -0.31 26.37
N THR A 545 -33.51 -0.16 27.38
CA THR A 545 -34.00 -1.29 28.17
C THR A 545 -35.16 -1.97 27.45
N LEU A 546 -34.99 -3.25 27.15
CA LEU A 546 -35.98 -4.06 26.43
C LEU A 546 -36.40 -5.28 27.27
N THR A 547 -37.59 -5.82 26.99
CA THR A 547 -38.10 -7.04 27.62
C THR A 547 -38.02 -8.21 26.64
N ALA A 548 -37.47 -9.34 27.08
CA ALA A 548 -37.36 -10.54 26.27
C ALA A 548 -38.71 -10.92 25.64
N GLY A 549 -38.72 -11.21 24.34
CA GLY A 549 -39.88 -11.67 23.60
C GLY A 549 -40.99 -10.63 23.38
N LYS A 550 -40.83 -9.39 23.86
CA LYS A 550 -41.77 -8.29 23.60
C LYS A 550 -41.32 -7.52 22.35
N PRO A 551 -42.03 -7.63 21.22
CA PRO A 551 -41.62 -6.94 19.99
C PRO A 551 -41.74 -5.42 20.15
N VAL A 552 -40.79 -4.68 19.60
CA VAL A 552 -40.76 -3.20 19.57
C VAL A 552 -40.56 -2.73 18.13
N SER A 553 -41.14 -1.58 17.76
CA SER A 553 -40.86 -1.03 16.42
C SER A 553 -39.42 -0.55 16.34
N ILE A 554 -38.79 -0.77 15.19
CA ILE A 554 -37.44 -0.29 14.90
C ILE A 554 -37.44 0.44 13.55
N GLU A 555 -36.82 1.61 13.53
CA GLU A 555 -36.60 2.40 12.31
C GLU A 555 -35.14 2.88 12.28
N VAL A 556 -34.47 2.67 11.15
CA VAL A 556 -33.13 3.19 10.87
C VAL A 556 -33.20 4.07 9.65
N ASP A 557 -32.72 5.29 9.79
CA ASP A 557 -32.63 6.27 8.72
C ASP A 557 -31.16 6.51 8.37
N TYR A 558 -30.87 6.69 7.09
CA TYR A 558 -29.53 7.01 6.58
C TYR A 558 -29.60 7.95 5.37
N TYR A 559 -28.64 8.85 5.24
CA TYR A 559 -28.37 9.55 3.97
C TYR A 559 -26.89 9.52 3.65
N GLN A 560 -26.59 9.49 2.35
CA GLN A 560 -25.26 9.65 1.78
C GLN A 560 -25.20 10.97 1.02
N ALA A 561 -24.28 11.85 1.39
CA ALA A 561 -23.95 13.04 0.60
C ALA A 561 -22.86 12.71 -0.42
N ALA A 562 -21.67 12.30 0.02
CA ALA A 562 -20.54 12.08 -0.89
C ALA A 562 -19.48 11.11 -0.32
N GLY A 563 -18.74 10.46 -1.21
CA GLY A 563 -17.62 9.58 -0.85
C GLY A 563 -18.04 8.11 -0.77
N ASP A 564 -17.38 7.35 0.11
CA ASP A 564 -17.82 6.00 0.44
C ASP A 564 -19.11 6.07 1.26
N ALA A 565 -19.96 5.06 1.12
CA ALA A 565 -21.30 5.02 1.69
C ALA A 565 -21.48 3.79 2.59
N VAL A 566 -21.46 3.99 3.90
CA VAL A 566 -21.44 2.95 4.95
C VAL A 566 -22.53 3.20 5.98
N VAL A 567 -23.26 2.14 6.34
CA VAL A 567 -24.16 2.14 7.49
C VAL A 567 -24.27 0.75 8.13
N ASP A 568 -24.17 0.67 9.45
CA ASP A 568 -24.30 -0.57 10.22
C ASP A 568 -25.11 -0.35 11.51
N LEU A 569 -26.13 -1.17 11.71
CA LEU A 569 -26.88 -1.29 12.97
C LEU A 569 -26.33 -2.47 13.78
N GLY A 570 -25.66 -2.14 14.89
CA GLY A 570 -25.14 -3.11 15.85
C GLY A 570 -25.78 -3.01 17.24
N TRP A 571 -25.57 -4.03 18.06
CA TRP A 571 -25.94 -4.01 19.47
C TRP A 571 -25.06 -4.88 20.36
N THR A 572 -25.10 -4.63 21.67
CA THR A 572 -24.66 -5.58 22.70
C THR A 572 -25.86 -6.01 23.54
N LEU A 573 -25.85 -7.28 23.95
CA LEU A 573 -26.89 -7.83 24.82
C LEU A 573 -26.75 -7.30 26.27
N PRO A 574 -27.78 -7.40 27.10
CA PRO A 574 -27.66 -7.14 28.52
C PRO A 574 -26.56 -8.00 29.17
N ASP A 575 -25.81 -7.39 30.10
CA ASP A 575 -24.73 -8.04 30.86
C ASP A 575 -23.60 -8.65 29.99
N SER A 576 -23.52 -8.32 28.70
CA SER A 576 -22.38 -8.71 27.88
C SER A 576 -21.25 -7.68 28.05
N ASP A 577 -20.18 -8.08 28.74
CA ASP A 577 -18.90 -7.37 28.76
C ASP A 577 -17.90 -8.09 27.83
N PRO A 578 -17.64 -7.57 26.63
CA PRO A 578 -16.71 -8.18 25.68
C PRO A 578 -15.31 -8.39 26.27
N LEU A 579 -14.85 -7.47 27.12
CA LEU A 579 -13.53 -7.55 27.75
C LEU A 579 -13.51 -8.68 28.77
N ALA A 580 -14.52 -8.79 29.64
CA ALA A 580 -14.60 -9.87 30.61
C ALA A 580 -14.66 -11.25 29.93
N GLN A 581 -15.37 -11.36 28.80
CA GLN A 581 -15.41 -12.59 28.00
C GLN A 581 -14.03 -12.93 27.41
N ALA A 582 -13.34 -11.95 26.82
CA ALA A 582 -11.98 -12.14 26.31
C ALA A 582 -10.99 -12.55 27.40
N VAL A 583 -11.02 -11.88 28.55
CA VAL A 583 -10.18 -12.23 29.72
C VAL A 583 -10.46 -13.66 30.18
N GLN A 584 -11.73 -14.08 30.22
CA GLN A 584 -12.09 -15.44 30.61
C GLN A 584 -11.60 -16.47 29.59
N VAL A 585 -11.79 -16.23 28.28
CA VAL A 585 -11.30 -17.13 27.22
C VAL A 585 -9.77 -17.21 27.23
N ALA A 586 -9.06 -16.10 27.47
CA ALA A 586 -7.61 -16.09 27.64
C ALA A 586 -7.17 -16.94 28.82
N LYS A 587 -7.84 -16.80 29.98
CA LYS A 587 -7.54 -17.54 31.21
C LYS A 587 -7.72 -19.06 31.04
N ASP A 588 -8.71 -19.46 30.25
CA ASP A 588 -9.04 -20.87 30.01
C ASP A 588 -8.24 -21.49 28.85
N SER A 589 -7.25 -20.77 28.29
CA SER A 589 -6.44 -21.21 27.15
C SER A 589 -4.95 -21.24 27.48
N ASP A 590 -4.18 -22.11 26.82
CA ASP A 590 -2.73 -22.24 27.06
C ASP A 590 -1.95 -21.02 26.55
N VAL A 591 -2.44 -20.40 25.47
CA VAL A 591 -1.89 -19.23 24.78
C VAL A 591 -3.04 -18.31 24.37
N ALA A 592 -2.81 -17.00 24.48
CA ALA A 592 -3.69 -15.97 23.94
C ALA A 592 -3.00 -15.25 22.77
N VAL A 593 -3.65 -15.22 21.60
CA VAL A 593 -3.25 -14.45 20.42
C VAL A 593 -4.22 -13.28 20.31
N VAL A 594 -3.76 -12.08 20.64
CA VAL A 594 -4.57 -10.86 20.70
C VAL A 594 -4.28 -10.00 19.47
N TYR A 595 -5.31 -9.66 18.72
CA TYR A 595 -5.24 -8.74 17.59
C TYR A 595 -5.53 -7.32 18.05
N ALA A 596 -4.72 -6.39 17.57
CA ALA A 596 -4.99 -4.97 17.67
C ALA A 596 -4.69 -4.28 16.34
N ASN A 597 -5.51 -3.29 16.00
CA ASN A 597 -5.53 -2.70 14.68
C ASN A 597 -5.72 -1.19 14.77
N ASP A 598 -5.27 -0.48 13.74
CA ASP A 598 -5.57 0.94 13.51
C ASP A 598 -5.92 1.14 12.05
N TYR A 599 -6.88 2.03 11.76
CA TYR A 599 -7.35 2.30 10.41
C TYR A 599 -6.75 3.59 9.89
N GLU A 600 -6.03 3.50 8.77
CA GLU A 600 -5.44 4.61 8.05
C GLU A 600 -6.10 4.74 6.67
N SER A 601 -6.32 5.98 6.23
CA SER A 601 -6.98 6.25 4.96
C SER A 601 -6.44 7.52 4.30
N GLU A 602 -6.46 7.51 2.97
CA GLU A 602 -6.40 8.73 2.17
C GLU A 602 -7.44 9.76 2.66
N GLY A 603 -7.04 11.03 2.67
CA GLY A 603 -7.91 12.16 3.02
C GLY A 603 -7.90 12.58 4.48
N SER A 604 -7.33 11.78 5.39
CA SER A 604 -7.21 12.15 6.80
C SER A 604 -5.94 11.58 7.44
N ASP A 605 -5.29 12.39 8.28
CA ASP A 605 -4.16 11.93 9.07
C ASP A 605 -4.60 11.42 10.45
N LEU A 606 -3.79 10.54 11.05
CA LEU A 606 -3.97 10.11 12.43
C LEU A 606 -3.72 11.26 13.41
N LYS A 607 -4.52 11.30 14.47
CA LYS A 607 -4.37 12.31 15.55
C LYS A 607 -3.24 11.96 16.52
N ASP A 608 -2.98 10.68 16.69
CA ASP A 608 -1.95 10.12 17.56
C ASP A 608 -1.43 8.81 16.95
N ILE A 609 -0.50 8.15 17.63
CA ILE A 609 0.08 6.85 17.28
C ILE A 609 -0.16 5.80 18.38
N ASP A 610 -1.10 6.08 19.29
CA ASP A 610 -1.60 5.10 20.25
C ASP A 610 -2.67 4.25 19.58
N LEU A 611 -2.71 2.94 19.88
CA LEU A 611 -3.79 2.07 19.41
C LEU A 611 -5.17 2.65 19.81
N PRO A 612 -6.12 2.75 18.87
CA PRO A 612 -7.38 3.45 19.12
C PRO A 612 -8.28 2.68 20.09
N GLY A 613 -9.19 3.42 20.72
CA GLY A 613 -10.22 2.88 21.61
C GLY A 613 -9.64 2.24 22.88
N THR A 614 -10.15 1.06 23.22
CA THR A 614 -9.80 0.35 24.47
C THR A 614 -8.76 -0.76 24.27
N GLN A 615 -8.14 -0.84 23.10
CA GLN A 615 -7.24 -1.95 22.72
C GLN A 615 -6.04 -2.08 23.67
N ASN A 616 -5.40 -0.97 24.04
CA ASN A 616 -4.30 -0.98 25.01
C ASN A 616 -4.72 -1.59 26.37
N ALA A 617 -5.89 -1.18 26.89
CA ALA A 617 -6.42 -1.70 28.15
C ALA A 617 -6.83 -3.18 28.04
N MET A 618 -7.36 -3.59 26.89
CA MET A 618 -7.69 -4.99 26.60
C MET A 618 -6.43 -5.86 26.61
N ILE A 619 -5.37 -5.45 25.91
CA ILE A 619 -4.11 -6.20 25.86
C ILE A 619 -3.51 -6.31 27.27
N ASP A 620 -3.51 -5.22 28.03
CA ASP A 620 -3.06 -5.23 29.43
C ASP A 620 -3.83 -6.25 30.29
N ALA A 621 -5.17 -6.25 30.22
CA ALA A 621 -6.01 -7.16 31.00
C ALA A 621 -5.83 -8.62 30.60
N ILE A 622 -5.67 -8.90 29.29
CA ILE A 622 -5.43 -10.26 28.78
C ILE A 622 -4.04 -10.74 29.19
N ALA A 623 -3.00 -9.90 29.07
CA ALA A 623 -1.64 -10.26 29.47
C ALA A 623 -1.54 -10.55 30.98
N ASP A 624 -2.31 -9.83 31.80
CA ASP A 624 -2.41 -10.11 33.25
C ASP A 624 -3.14 -11.45 33.53
N ALA A 625 -4.07 -11.86 32.67
CA ALA A 625 -4.83 -13.10 32.81
C ALA A 625 -4.12 -14.34 32.21
N ASN A 626 -3.35 -14.16 31.14
CA ASN A 626 -2.59 -15.21 30.47
C ASN A 626 -1.14 -14.76 30.21
N PRO A 627 -0.14 -15.35 30.90
CA PRO A 627 1.26 -14.95 30.77
C PRO A 627 1.90 -15.37 29.44
N ASN A 628 1.22 -16.19 28.62
CA ASN A 628 1.64 -16.60 27.28
C ASN A 628 0.88 -15.80 26.21
N THR A 629 0.74 -14.49 26.41
CA THR A 629 0.07 -13.61 25.46
C THR A 629 1.00 -13.22 24.30
N ILE A 630 0.50 -13.34 23.08
CA ILE A 630 1.11 -12.89 21.83
C ILE A 630 0.20 -11.82 21.24
N VAL A 631 0.77 -10.70 20.80
CA VAL A 631 0.01 -9.66 20.10
C VAL A 631 0.34 -9.69 18.61
N VAL A 632 -0.67 -9.55 17.77
CA VAL A 632 -0.55 -9.33 16.33
C VAL A 632 -1.12 -7.96 16.01
N LEU A 633 -0.30 -7.09 15.44
CA LEU A 633 -0.70 -5.74 15.04
C LEU A 633 -1.05 -5.74 13.57
N ASN A 634 -2.24 -5.26 13.22
CA ASN A 634 -2.56 -4.89 11.85
C ASN A 634 -2.69 -3.36 11.75
N THR A 635 -1.57 -2.69 11.55
CA THR A 635 -1.46 -1.22 11.55
C THR A 635 -0.72 -0.76 10.29
N GLY A 636 -1.12 0.37 9.70
CA GLY A 636 -0.52 0.85 8.45
C GLY A 636 0.89 1.44 8.64
N SER A 637 1.15 1.92 9.86
CA SER A 637 2.37 2.59 10.29
C SER A 637 2.75 2.19 11.73
N ALA A 638 3.68 2.93 12.33
CA ALA A 638 4.16 2.65 13.67
C ALA A 638 3.19 3.10 14.77
N VAL A 639 2.92 2.21 15.72
CA VAL A 639 2.12 2.48 16.94
C VAL A 639 2.92 2.32 18.23
N THR A 640 2.48 2.97 19.31
CA THR A 640 3.03 2.77 20.65
C THR A 640 2.54 1.47 21.27
N MET A 641 3.34 0.89 22.17
CA MET A 641 3.06 -0.40 22.81
C MET A 641 3.30 -0.32 24.33
N PRO A 642 2.47 0.39 25.12
CA PRO A 642 2.68 0.55 26.56
C PRO A 642 2.69 -0.78 27.33
N TRP A 643 2.01 -1.80 26.81
CA TRP A 643 1.92 -3.16 27.35
C TRP A 643 3.08 -4.09 26.91
N LEU A 644 4.05 -3.62 26.12
CA LEU A 644 5.10 -4.44 25.50
C LEU A 644 5.87 -5.33 26.50
N SER A 645 6.07 -4.84 27.73
CA SER A 645 6.78 -5.59 28.78
C SER A 645 6.00 -6.79 29.33
N LYS A 646 4.67 -6.81 29.19
CA LYS A 646 3.80 -7.85 29.76
C LYS A 646 3.56 -9.05 28.83
N VAL A 647 3.69 -8.86 27.52
CA VAL A 647 3.42 -9.90 26.52
C VAL A 647 4.68 -10.68 26.16
N LYS A 648 4.54 -11.90 25.64
CA LYS A 648 5.66 -12.78 25.27
C LYS A 648 6.00 -12.76 23.79
N GLY A 649 5.07 -12.41 22.92
CA GLY A 649 5.30 -12.29 21.49
C GLY A 649 4.64 -11.06 20.92
N VAL A 650 5.27 -10.43 19.92
CA VAL A 650 4.65 -9.36 19.14
C VAL A 650 5.01 -9.55 17.67
N PHE A 651 3.98 -9.63 16.83
CA PHE A 651 4.08 -9.53 15.38
C PHE A 651 3.52 -8.18 14.91
N GLU A 652 4.24 -7.54 14.00
CA GLU A 652 3.70 -6.48 13.14
C GLU A 652 3.36 -7.11 11.79
N ALA A 653 2.07 -7.25 11.51
CA ALA A 653 1.53 -7.89 10.31
C ALA A 653 1.01 -6.86 9.28
N TRP A 654 1.06 -5.57 9.61
CA TRP A 654 0.64 -4.45 8.77
C TRP A 654 -0.80 -4.60 8.28
N TYR A 655 -1.09 -4.29 7.02
CA TYR A 655 -2.32 -4.73 6.38
C TYR A 655 -2.01 -5.95 5.49
N PRO A 656 -2.35 -7.17 5.93
CA PRO A 656 -1.83 -8.41 5.35
C PRO A 656 -2.54 -8.86 4.06
N GLY A 657 -3.52 -8.12 3.55
CA GLY A 657 -4.32 -8.52 2.38
C GLY A 657 -5.26 -9.69 2.66
N GLN A 658 -5.82 -10.27 1.58
CA GLN A 658 -6.97 -11.18 1.70
C GLN A 658 -6.68 -12.54 2.36
N ASP A 659 -5.43 -13.01 2.36
CA ASP A 659 -5.07 -14.32 2.94
C ASP A 659 -4.40 -14.20 4.33
N ALA A 660 -4.76 -13.15 5.07
CA ALA A 660 -4.22 -12.76 6.37
C ALA A 660 -4.13 -13.92 7.36
N GLY A 661 -5.22 -14.66 7.55
CA GLY A 661 -5.30 -15.70 8.57
C GLY A 661 -4.42 -16.90 8.30
N ASN A 662 -4.24 -17.25 7.02
CA ASN A 662 -3.35 -18.33 6.63
C ASN A 662 -1.87 -17.93 6.79
N ALA A 663 -1.52 -16.69 6.46
CA ALA A 663 -0.17 -16.17 6.61
C ALA A 663 0.27 -16.14 8.09
N ILE A 664 -0.54 -15.53 8.96
CA ILE A 664 -0.20 -15.46 10.39
C ILE A 664 -0.23 -16.83 11.08
N ALA A 665 -1.11 -17.75 10.68
CA ALA A 665 -1.10 -19.11 11.18
C ALA A 665 0.23 -19.82 10.83
N ALA A 666 0.71 -19.69 9.59
CA ALA A 666 1.99 -20.27 9.19
C ALA A 666 3.17 -19.75 10.03
N LEU A 667 3.14 -18.47 10.40
CA LEU A 667 4.15 -17.85 11.27
C LEU A 667 4.01 -18.32 12.72
N LEU A 668 2.82 -18.24 13.31
CA LEU A 668 2.55 -18.65 14.70
C LEU A 668 3.05 -20.09 14.95
N PHE A 669 2.78 -21.01 14.03
CA PHE A 669 3.16 -22.42 14.14
C PHE A 669 4.58 -22.72 13.61
N GLY A 670 5.26 -21.73 13.04
CA GLY A 670 6.60 -21.88 12.49
C GLY A 670 6.68 -22.85 11.31
N ASP A 671 5.61 -22.93 10.51
CA ASP A 671 5.62 -23.56 9.18
C ASP A 671 6.52 -22.75 8.24
N THR A 672 6.52 -21.43 8.43
CA THR A 672 7.49 -20.50 7.86
C THR A 672 8.19 -19.72 8.98
N ASP A 673 9.40 -19.25 8.67
CA ASP A 673 10.21 -18.47 9.59
C ASP A 673 9.95 -16.98 9.37
N PRO A 674 9.66 -16.19 10.43
CA PRO A 674 9.53 -14.74 10.30
C PRO A 674 10.79 -14.14 9.71
N SER A 675 10.63 -13.34 8.66
CA SER A 675 11.76 -12.78 7.91
C SER A 675 11.60 -11.32 7.49
N GLY A 676 10.48 -10.70 7.85
CA GLY A 676 10.26 -9.27 7.66
C GLY A 676 11.21 -8.45 8.52
N LYS A 677 11.53 -7.24 8.03
CA LYS A 677 12.32 -6.23 8.72
C LYS A 677 11.55 -4.91 8.67
N LEU A 678 11.60 -4.12 9.74
CA LEU A 678 10.89 -2.85 9.82
C LEU A 678 11.34 -1.86 8.72
N PRO A 679 10.45 -1.41 7.84
CA PRO A 679 10.76 -0.35 6.88
C PRO A 679 10.59 1.06 7.47
N VAL A 680 10.09 1.17 8.70
CA VAL A 680 9.89 2.42 9.46
C VAL A 680 10.32 2.23 10.91
N THR A 681 10.78 3.28 11.56
CA THR A 681 11.21 3.25 12.96
C THR A 681 10.00 3.39 13.90
N PHE A 682 9.92 2.53 14.92
CA PHE A 682 8.82 2.55 15.89
C PHE A 682 9.17 3.42 17.12
N PRO A 683 8.47 4.55 17.33
CA PRO A 683 8.72 5.43 18.47
C PRO A 683 8.24 4.83 19.80
N THR A 684 8.78 5.30 20.92
CA THR A 684 8.22 4.98 22.25
C THR A 684 7.03 5.86 22.63
N SER A 685 6.88 7.01 21.95
CA SER A 685 5.82 8.01 22.19
C SER A 685 5.77 9.01 21.05
N LEU A 686 4.64 9.72 20.88
CA LEU A 686 4.48 10.73 19.82
C LEU A 686 5.51 11.87 19.89
N SER A 687 6.06 12.17 21.08
CA SER A 687 7.14 13.15 21.23
C SER A 687 8.49 12.72 20.62
N GLN A 688 8.60 11.47 20.15
CA GLN A 688 9.80 10.92 19.50
C GLN A 688 9.60 10.69 18.01
N VAL A 689 8.99 11.65 17.30
CA VAL A 689 8.87 11.64 15.85
C VAL A 689 9.61 12.84 15.24
N PRO A 690 10.08 12.77 13.98
CA PRO A 690 10.80 13.88 13.34
C PRO A 690 9.96 15.18 13.25
N ALA A 691 8.66 15.06 12.98
CA ALA A 691 7.73 16.18 12.82
C ALA A 691 6.93 16.47 14.12
N ALA A 692 7.63 16.72 15.22
CA ALA A 692 7.02 16.83 16.56
C ALA A 692 6.39 18.19 16.90
N THR A 693 6.63 19.25 16.12
CA THR A 693 6.10 20.60 16.41
C THR A 693 4.88 20.96 15.54
N ALA A 694 4.03 21.87 16.01
CA ALA A 694 2.87 22.35 15.23
C ALA A 694 3.27 22.95 13.87
N ALA A 695 4.45 23.58 13.78
CA ALA A 695 4.98 24.09 12.53
C ALA A 695 5.36 22.97 11.56
N GLN A 696 5.79 21.81 12.06
CA GLN A 696 6.16 20.64 11.25
C GLN A 696 4.96 19.74 10.92
N TRP A 697 3.93 19.73 11.77
CA TRP A 697 2.73 18.90 11.63
C TRP A 697 1.50 19.52 12.32
N PRO A 698 0.38 19.79 11.60
CA PRO A 698 0.22 19.78 10.14
C PRO A 698 0.63 21.12 9.51
N GLY A 699 1.30 22.02 10.25
CA GLY A 699 1.65 23.37 9.79
C GLY A 699 0.93 24.49 10.54
N VAL A 700 1.43 25.71 10.41
CA VAL A 700 0.85 26.92 11.01
C VAL A 700 0.71 28.00 9.94
N GLY A 701 -0.49 28.60 9.85
CA GLY A 701 -0.74 29.68 8.89
C GLY A 701 -0.61 29.23 7.43
N GLY A 702 -1.00 27.99 7.14
CA GLY A 702 -0.95 27.39 5.81
C GLY A 702 0.43 26.93 5.35
N LYS A 703 1.43 26.93 6.24
CA LYS A 703 2.80 26.52 5.94
C LYS A 703 3.22 25.34 6.79
N VAL A 704 3.82 24.33 6.14
CA VAL A 704 4.36 23.14 6.80
C VAL A 704 5.88 23.19 6.74
N SER A 705 6.55 23.19 7.88
CA SER A 705 8.01 23.30 7.94
C SER A 705 8.67 21.92 7.96
N TYR A 706 9.51 21.62 6.97
CA TYR A 706 10.35 20.40 6.97
C TYR A 706 11.73 20.72 7.56
N SER A 707 11.74 21.29 8.78
CA SER A 707 12.94 21.79 9.45
C SER A 707 13.88 20.69 9.99
N GLU A 708 13.40 19.45 10.05
CA GLU A 708 14.24 18.28 10.28
C GLU A 708 15.22 18.02 9.13
N GLY A 709 14.94 18.51 7.92
CA GLY A 709 15.79 18.32 6.74
C GLY A 709 16.12 16.85 6.50
N LEU A 710 17.41 16.52 6.40
CA LEU A 710 17.89 15.13 6.21
C LEU A 710 17.60 14.17 7.38
N ARG A 711 17.15 14.69 8.53
CA ARG A 711 16.89 13.90 9.75
C ARG A 711 15.46 13.33 9.71
N VAL A 712 15.21 12.41 8.79
CA VAL A 712 13.94 11.66 8.66
C VAL A 712 14.13 10.21 9.07
N GLY A 713 13.14 9.64 9.76
CA GLY A 713 13.18 8.25 10.22
C GLY A 713 14.35 7.97 11.15
N TYR A 714 15.02 6.83 10.98
CA TYR A 714 16.18 6.42 11.77
C TYR A 714 17.33 7.45 11.77
N ARG A 715 17.46 8.26 10.70
CA ARG A 715 18.45 9.35 10.62
C ARG A 715 18.21 10.40 11.71
N TRP A 716 16.94 10.63 12.05
CA TRP A 716 16.56 11.49 13.16
C TRP A 716 16.99 10.91 14.49
N TYR A 717 16.67 9.65 14.77
CA TYR A 717 17.01 8.98 16.03
C TYR A 717 18.53 8.97 16.28
N ASP A 718 19.32 8.62 15.26
CA ASP A 718 20.78 8.65 15.32
C ASP A 718 21.29 10.06 15.64
N SER A 719 20.74 11.09 14.97
CA SER A 719 21.15 12.49 15.19
C SER A 719 20.79 13.02 16.58
N GLN A 720 19.77 12.43 17.22
CA GLN A 720 19.28 12.82 18.54
C GLN A 720 19.84 11.95 19.67
N ASP A 721 20.65 10.93 19.36
CA ASP A 721 21.09 9.89 20.31
C ASP A 721 19.90 9.27 21.07
N ARG A 722 18.85 8.91 20.32
CA ARG A 722 17.60 8.38 20.85
C ARG A 722 17.42 6.92 20.49
N THR A 723 17.00 6.11 21.47
CA THR A 723 16.64 4.71 21.26
C THR A 723 15.14 4.59 20.96
N PRO A 724 14.74 4.14 19.76
CA PRO A 724 13.35 3.84 19.46
C PRO A 724 12.87 2.57 20.18
N ALA A 725 11.56 2.31 20.18
CA ALA A 725 11.02 1.03 20.66
C ALA A 725 11.54 -0.13 19.78
N PHE A 726 11.48 0.06 18.46
CA PHE A 726 12.12 -0.82 17.49
C PHE A 726 12.73 0.00 16.35
N PRO A 727 14.01 -0.23 15.98
CA PRO A 727 14.70 0.58 14.97
C PRO A 727 14.40 0.11 13.55
N PHE A 728 14.59 1.01 12.58
CA PHE A 728 14.60 0.65 11.16
C PHE A 728 15.47 -0.58 10.86
N GLY A 729 14.97 -1.41 9.96
CA GLY A 729 15.62 -2.66 9.54
C GLY A 729 15.54 -3.79 10.57
N TYR A 730 14.93 -3.61 11.75
CA TYR A 730 14.85 -4.64 12.79
C TYR A 730 13.79 -5.71 12.49
N GLY A 731 14.05 -6.94 12.91
CA GLY A 731 13.09 -8.04 12.87
C GLY A 731 13.73 -9.37 13.27
N LEU A 732 13.05 -10.12 14.15
CA LEU A 732 13.52 -11.40 14.68
C LEU A 732 13.20 -12.57 13.73
N SER A 733 13.82 -13.71 14.01
CA SER A 733 13.62 -15.00 13.33
C SER A 733 13.57 -16.12 14.37
N TYR A 734 13.01 -17.29 14.03
CA TYR A 734 13.09 -18.50 14.88
C TYR A 734 14.42 -19.24 14.74
N THR A 735 15.31 -18.77 13.88
CA THR A 735 16.70 -19.20 13.83
C THR A 735 17.65 -18.03 14.10
N SER A 736 18.94 -18.32 14.21
CA SER A 736 19.97 -17.31 14.42
C SER A 736 20.89 -17.22 13.22
N PHE A 737 21.44 -16.03 12.98
CA PHE A 737 22.40 -15.79 11.91
C PHE A 737 23.66 -15.13 12.44
N ARG A 738 24.79 -15.43 11.81
CA ARG A 738 26.06 -14.73 12.02
C ARG A 738 26.56 -14.17 10.70
N MET A 739 26.91 -12.88 10.71
CA MET A 739 27.65 -12.21 9.64
C MET A 739 29.14 -12.17 9.98
N SER A 740 30.00 -12.41 9.00
CA SER A 740 31.46 -12.40 9.21
C SER A 740 32.23 -12.17 7.91
N GLY A 741 33.50 -11.80 8.04
CA GLY A 741 34.43 -11.71 6.91
C GLY A 741 34.07 -10.60 5.92
N LEU A 742 33.70 -9.41 6.42
CA LEU A 742 33.53 -8.23 5.59
C LEU A 742 34.85 -7.91 4.87
N HIS A 743 34.79 -7.87 3.54
CA HIS A 743 35.90 -7.55 2.66
C HIS A 743 35.45 -6.54 1.60
N LEU A 744 36.21 -5.47 1.41
CA LEU A 744 35.99 -4.50 0.34
C LEU A 744 36.88 -4.84 -0.87
N SER A 745 36.35 -4.77 -2.09
CA SER A 745 37.13 -5.02 -3.32
C SER A 745 38.29 -4.04 -3.54
N GLY A 746 38.24 -2.87 -2.90
CA GLY A 746 39.29 -1.87 -2.91
C GLY A 746 39.16 -0.89 -1.75
N HIS A 747 40.21 -0.09 -1.54
CA HIS A 747 40.30 0.91 -0.46
C HIS A 747 40.22 2.35 -0.98
N THR A 748 39.95 2.53 -2.28
CA THR A 748 39.82 3.84 -2.90
C THR A 748 38.65 3.83 -3.87
N LEU A 749 37.85 4.89 -3.85
CA LEU A 749 36.73 5.12 -4.77
C LEU A 749 36.97 6.45 -5.50
N ASN A 750 36.99 6.41 -6.83
CA ASN A 750 37.00 7.59 -7.69
C ASN A 750 35.64 7.76 -8.38
N ALA A 751 35.42 8.88 -9.07
CA ALA A 751 34.13 9.25 -9.67
C ALA A 751 33.52 8.22 -10.65
N HIS A 752 34.32 7.34 -11.25
CA HIS A 752 33.86 6.32 -12.21
C HIS A 752 34.04 4.87 -11.71
N ASP A 753 34.51 4.69 -10.48
CA ASP A 753 34.79 3.38 -9.91
C ASP A 753 33.63 2.91 -9.03
N HIS A 754 33.78 1.70 -8.49
CA HIS A 754 32.90 1.16 -7.46
C HIS A 754 33.71 0.34 -6.44
N VAL A 755 33.20 0.24 -5.22
CA VAL A 755 33.68 -0.66 -4.18
C VAL A 755 32.61 -1.71 -3.92
N THR A 756 32.99 -2.97 -3.83
CA THR A 756 32.07 -4.07 -3.49
C THR A 756 32.37 -4.57 -2.10
N ALA A 757 31.40 -4.45 -1.20
CA ALA A 757 31.42 -5.07 0.12
C ALA A 757 30.93 -6.52 0.01
N THR A 758 31.77 -7.48 0.40
CA THR A 758 31.40 -8.90 0.43
C THR A 758 31.40 -9.41 1.86
N VAL A 759 30.33 -10.08 2.27
CA VAL A 759 30.14 -10.64 3.62
C VAL A 759 29.64 -12.07 3.55
N SER A 760 30.02 -12.91 4.52
CA SER A 760 29.49 -14.26 4.68
C SER A 760 28.40 -14.29 5.73
N VAL A 761 27.21 -14.79 5.36
CA VAL A 761 26.06 -14.98 6.24
C VAL A 761 25.88 -16.46 6.51
N THR A 762 25.83 -16.85 7.77
CA THR A 762 25.64 -18.25 8.18
C THR A 762 24.38 -18.37 9.03
N ASN A 763 23.51 -19.32 8.72
CA ASN A 763 22.45 -19.73 9.63
C ASN A 763 23.05 -20.63 10.71
N THR A 764 23.07 -20.15 11.95
CA THR A 764 23.68 -20.80 13.11
C THR A 764 22.68 -21.53 13.99
N GLY A 765 21.39 -21.42 13.72
CA GLY A 765 20.36 -22.11 14.49
C GLY A 765 19.97 -23.46 13.90
N HIS A 766 18.75 -23.90 14.24
CA HIS A 766 18.24 -25.25 13.96
C HIS A 766 17.08 -25.27 12.96
N ARG A 767 16.59 -24.12 12.52
CA ARG A 767 15.52 -23.97 11.53
C ARG A 767 16.04 -23.33 10.25
N SER A 768 15.43 -23.66 9.12
CA SER A 768 15.64 -22.86 7.91
C SER A 768 15.02 -21.50 8.14
N GLY A 769 15.65 -20.45 7.61
CA GLY A 769 15.16 -19.09 7.75
C GLY A 769 15.82 -18.16 6.74
N SER A 770 15.34 -16.92 6.68
CA SER A 770 15.89 -15.87 5.83
C SER A 770 16.47 -14.74 6.66
N GLN A 771 17.56 -14.14 6.20
CA GLN A 771 18.16 -12.96 6.80
C GLN A 771 18.36 -11.88 5.74
N VAL A 772 18.20 -10.62 6.15
CA VAL A 772 18.49 -9.45 5.33
C VAL A 772 19.85 -8.91 5.77
N VAL A 773 20.80 -8.87 4.85
CA VAL A 773 22.06 -8.13 5.04
C VAL A 773 21.80 -6.70 4.67
N GLN A 774 22.08 -5.76 5.56
CA GLN A 774 21.91 -4.32 5.34
C GLN A 774 23.29 -3.65 5.36
N LEU A 775 23.55 -2.78 4.37
CA LEU A 775 24.75 -1.98 4.23
C LEU A 775 24.43 -0.53 4.48
N TYR A 776 25.06 0.03 5.50
CA TYR A 776 25.01 1.46 5.83
C TYR A 776 26.35 2.13 5.51
N LEU A 777 26.30 3.29 4.86
CA LEU A 777 27.48 4.10 4.52
C LEU A 777 27.52 5.33 5.43
N ALA A 778 28.58 5.47 6.21
CA ALA A 778 28.87 6.68 6.95
C ALA A 778 29.85 7.55 6.17
N ASP A 779 29.38 8.73 5.78
CA ASP A 779 30.13 9.75 5.06
C ASP A 779 31.13 10.49 5.96
N PRO A 780 32.18 11.10 5.39
CA PRO A 780 33.05 12.01 6.14
C PRO A 780 32.25 13.21 6.65
N LYS A 781 32.58 13.72 7.85
CA LYS A 781 31.90 14.88 8.46
C LYS A 781 31.74 16.10 7.53
N ALA A 782 32.67 16.30 6.59
CA ALA A 782 32.62 17.39 5.61
C ALA A 782 31.43 17.28 4.63
N ALA A 783 30.84 16.08 4.45
CA ALA A 783 29.66 15.87 3.62
C ALA A 783 28.37 16.39 4.28
N GLY A 784 28.36 16.60 5.60
CA GLY A 784 27.21 17.16 6.32
C GLY A 784 26.04 16.18 6.54
N GLU A 785 26.25 14.88 6.32
CA GLU A 785 25.25 13.85 6.59
C GLU A 785 25.02 13.66 8.10
N PRO A 786 23.77 13.51 8.57
CA PRO A 786 23.46 13.38 10.00
C PRO A 786 23.73 11.98 10.56
N SER A 787 23.77 10.95 9.72
CA SER A 787 23.86 9.54 10.13
C SER A 787 24.37 8.65 8.98
N ALA A 788 24.65 7.38 9.26
CA ALA A 788 24.98 6.42 8.21
C ALA A 788 23.73 6.08 7.37
N GLN A 789 23.87 6.00 6.05
CA GLN A 789 22.73 5.85 5.14
C GLN A 789 22.62 4.42 4.62
N LEU A 790 21.41 3.84 4.55
CA LEU A 790 21.22 2.58 3.83
C LEU A 790 21.59 2.79 2.35
N LYS A 791 22.50 1.98 1.83
CA LYS A 791 22.96 2.03 0.42
C LYS A 791 22.99 0.65 -0.24
N GLY A 792 22.48 -0.37 0.44
CA GLY A 792 22.41 -1.71 -0.11
C GLY A 792 21.76 -2.69 0.85
N PHE A 793 20.98 -3.63 0.31
CA PHE A 793 20.48 -4.78 1.06
C PHE A 793 20.43 -6.04 0.20
N ALA A 794 20.41 -7.20 0.86
CA ALA A 794 20.14 -8.47 0.19
C ALA A 794 19.51 -9.49 1.14
N LYS A 795 18.38 -10.07 0.74
CA LYS A 795 17.74 -11.18 1.43
C LYS A 795 18.39 -12.51 1.05
N VAL A 796 18.69 -13.36 2.03
CA VAL A 796 19.24 -14.71 1.82
C VAL A 796 18.52 -15.75 2.66
N SER A 797 18.00 -16.78 2.00
CA SER A 797 17.43 -17.95 2.67
C SER A 797 18.48 -19.05 2.86
N LEU A 798 18.57 -19.59 4.07
CA LEU A 798 19.61 -20.55 4.46
C LEU A 798 19.02 -21.69 5.28
N ARG A 799 19.39 -22.92 4.93
CA ARG A 799 19.20 -24.09 5.79
C ARG A 799 20.15 -24.03 7.00
N PRO A 800 19.85 -24.73 8.12
CA PRO A 800 20.73 -24.80 9.29
C PRO A 800 22.18 -25.14 8.93
N GLY A 801 23.13 -24.39 9.50
CA GLY A 801 24.56 -24.57 9.31
C GLY A 801 25.10 -24.19 7.93
N ARG A 802 24.27 -23.66 7.03
CA ARG A 802 24.71 -23.22 5.69
C ARG A 802 25.15 -21.76 5.69
N THR A 803 26.15 -21.48 4.85
CA THR A 803 26.73 -20.15 4.64
C THR A 803 26.54 -19.72 3.19
N LYS A 804 26.19 -18.46 2.96
CA LYS A 804 26.20 -17.82 1.64
C LYS A 804 27.01 -16.52 1.70
N ARG A 805 27.74 -16.23 0.64
CA ARG A 805 28.38 -14.93 0.45
C ARG A 805 27.41 -13.97 -0.23
N VAL A 806 27.32 -12.76 0.29
CA VAL A 806 26.55 -11.64 -0.24
C VAL A 806 27.53 -10.57 -0.67
N SER A 807 27.30 -9.96 -1.83
CA SER A 807 28.11 -8.87 -2.37
C SER A 807 27.20 -7.68 -2.68
N LEU A 808 27.52 -6.52 -2.10
CA LEU A 808 26.78 -5.27 -2.23
C LEU A 808 27.72 -4.23 -2.83
N ARG A 809 27.27 -3.54 -3.88
CA ARG A 809 28.08 -2.60 -4.66
C ARG A 809 27.78 -1.17 -4.19
N LEU A 810 28.83 -0.38 -4.02
CA LEU A 810 28.80 1.06 -3.77
C LEU A 810 29.50 1.78 -4.91
N THR A 811 28.81 2.72 -5.53
CA THR A 811 29.29 3.59 -6.60
C THR A 811 29.63 4.97 -6.07
N ALA A 812 30.23 5.81 -6.91
CA ALA A 812 30.43 7.23 -6.60
C ALA A 812 29.10 7.97 -6.36
N ALA A 813 28.01 7.59 -7.04
CA ALA A 813 26.70 8.19 -6.84
C ALA A 813 26.16 7.90 -5.43
N ASP A 814 26.32 6.66 -4.95
CA ASP A 814 25.89 6.26 -3.60
C ASP A 814 26.58 7.06 -2.49
N ALA A 815 27.83 7.50 -2.74
CA ALA A 815 28.68 8.26 -1.82
C ALA A 815 28.66 9.78 -2.07
N SER A 816 27.82 10.25 -3.00
CA SER A 816 27.69 11.68 -3.31
C SER A 816 26.57 12.31 -2.50
N VAL A 817 26.72 13.60 -2.22
CA VAL A 817 25.71 14.44 -1.56
C VAL A 817 25.32 15.58 -2.47
N TRP A 818 24.11 16.09 -2.34
CA TRP A 818 23.61 17.22 -3.09
C TRP A 818 24.19 18.53 -2.54
N SER A 819 24.77 19.35 -3.43
CA SER A 819 25.28 20.67 -3.10
C SER A 819 24.35 21.74 -3.65
N SER A 820 23.56 22.37 -2.78
CA SER A 820 22.63 23.44 -3.18
C SER A 820 23.31 24.64 -3.83
N ASP A 821 24.52 25.00 -3.41
CA ASP A 821 25.30 26.07 -4.05
C ASP A 821 25.70 25.73 -5.50
N ALA A 822 25.87 24.45 -5.80
CA ALA A 822 26.33 23.96 -7.09
C ALA A 822 25.20 23.49 -8.00
N HIS A 823 24.02 23.24 -7.43
CA HIS A 823 22.92 22.52 -8.04
C HIS A 823 23.39 21.20 -8.69
N ALA A 824 24.19 20.43 -7.95
CA ALA A 824 24.76 19.16 -8.43
C ALA A 824 25.15 18.21 -7.30
N TRP A 825 25.12 16.91 -7.60
CA TRP A 825 25.71 15.87 -6.77
C TRP A 825 27.24 16.02 -6.73
N ARG A 826 27.81 15.97 -5.52
CA ARG A 826 29.24 16.09 -5.28
C ARG A 826 29.73 14.92 -4.44
N LEU A 827 30.75 14.25 -4.96
CA LEU A 827 31.50 13.25 -4.25
C LEU A 827 32.49 13.95 -3.29
N THR A 828 32.29 13.80 -1.99
CA THR A 828 33.10 14.51 -0.98
C THR A 828 34.39 13.75 -0.67
N PRO A 829 35.59 14.32 -0.87
CA PRO A 829 36.84 13.65 -0.50
C PRO A 829 36.90 13.38 1.01
N GLY A 830 37.34 12.17 1.38
CA GLY A 830 37.40 11.79 2.79
C GLY A 830 37.42 10.28 3.00
N THR A 831 37.40 9.89 4.28
CA THR A 831 37.27 8.49 4.67
C THR A 831 35.81 8.17 4.91
N TYR A 832 35.33 7.14 4.24
CA TYR A 832 33.99 6.60 4.38
C TYR A 832 34.06 5.29 5.16
N THR A 833 33.02 5.01 5.95
CA THR A 833 32.90 3.74 6.69
C THR A 833 31.69 2.97 6.19
N VAL A 834 31.94 1.75 5.72
CA VAL A 834 30.91 0.77 5.41
C VAL A 834 30.60 0.01 6.68
N HIS A 835 29.33 -0.03 7.07
CA HIS A 835 28.79 -0.82 8.15
C HIS A 835 27.89 -1.92 7.59
N ILE A 836 27.98 -3.14 8.13
CA ILE A 836 27.14 -4.28 7.75
C ILE A 836 26.48 -4.85 9.00
N GLY A 837 25.17 -5.08 8.90
CA GLY A 837 24.37 -5.66 9.96
C GLY A 837 23.00 -6.13 9.49
N ASP A 838 22.08 -6.26 10.44
CA ASP A 838 20.69 -6.71 10.22
C ASP A 838 19.62 -5.78 10.82
N SER A 839 20.04 -4.60 11.29
CA SER A 839 19.20 -3.42 11.56
C SER A 839 20.09 -2.17 11.61
N ALA A 840 19.47 -0.98 11.60
CA ALA A 840 20.19 0.29 11.72
C ALA A 840 21.02 0.40 13.02
N THR A 841 20.65 -0.33 14.09
CA THR A 841 21.32 -0.27 15.39
C THR A 841 22.17 -1.50 15.71
N HIS A 842 22.17 -2.53 14.87
CA HIS A 842 23.00 -3.73 15.05
C HIS A 842 23.92 -3.93 13.85
N LEU A 843 25.08 -3.26 13.90
CA LEU A 843 26.08 -3.17 12.83
C LEU A 843 27.43 -3.78 13.25
N PRO A 844 27.53 -5.12 13.40
CA PRO A 844 28.70 -5.77 14.00
C PRO A 844 29.97 -5.73 13.15
N LEU A 845 29.87 -5.39 11.86
CA LEU A 845 31.02 -5.36 10.95
C LEU A 845 31.21 -3.97 10.36
N SER A 846 32.45 -3.51 10.27
CA SER A 846 32.80 -2.28 9.57
C SER A 846 34.11 -2.38 8.80
N ALA A 847 34.23 -1.59 7.75
CA ALA A 847 35.45 -1.43 6.95
C ALA A 847 35.47 -0.02 6.34
N THR A 848 36.65 0.49 6.00
CA THR A 848 36.80 1.83 5.44
C THR A 848 37.38 1.83 4.04
N PHE A 849 37.00 2.84 3.25
CA PHE A 849 37.64 3.22 2.00
C PHE A 849 37.80 4.74 1.95
N THR A 850 38.66 5.23 1.07
CA THR A 850 38.91 6.67 0.90
C THR A 850 38.45 7.14 -0.46
N VAL A 851 37.71 8.23 -0.49
CA VAL A 851 37.44 8.99 -1.71
C VAL A 851 38.55 10.01 -1.89
N ARG A 852 39.15 10.04 -3.08
CA ARG A 852 40.17 11.02 -3.44
C ARG A 852 39.60 12.06 -4.42
N PRO A 853 40.16 13.29 -4.43
CA PRO A 853 39.75 14.33 -5.36
C PRO A 853 39.88 13.94 -6.82
#